data_AF-A0A3D2CDU3-F1
#
_entry.id   AF-A0A3D2CDU3-F1
#
_cell.length_a   1.000
_cell.length_b   1.000
_cell.length_c   1.000
_cell.angle_alpha   90.00
_cell.angle_beta   90.00
_cell.angle_gamma   90.00
#
_symmetry.space_group_name_H-M   'P 1'
#
loop_
_entity.id
_entity.type
_entity.pdbx_description
1 polymer ?
#
loop_
_entity_poly.entity_id
_entity_poly.type
_entity_poly.pdbx_seq_one_letter_code
_entity_poly.pdbx_strand_id
1 'polypeptide(L)'
;MQRAFFIKRPQIAFLAALGVACSNEDPTKIPDGEASEDSGITYTYDDADEDTIIDIHDGMDEDADGDGDMNYMDDDSDGDTIKDRLEAGDGDPLTLPRDSDGDGTADYLDTDSDNNCVSDFDEKRPTGEGPVDSDGDGTRDFADPDNDGDGILDVDEIGAECALLDSDGDGISDYMDLDSDNDGIYDVYEAGNSEFDSDPADTDGDGTPDYLDTDSDEDGIPDGTEGGVVNEGDEPRDTDGDGIYDFVDTDSDGDSLPDAEEVGVYNTDPYDPDTDGDGYSDGGEVAAGTDPLDAGSVVDGVYVEVPERTNIEELFTFTLEIQLGDVAFLIDTTGSMGSTANAMASEFTSIVSSLTATIPDAEYAVGTYDDYACCGYGYSSNGDKPFIMRQQVTNDIAQVNNVLNTQVQLHYGGDGPESSMEALYQGASGEGYDMNCDRSYDSLTDVQPFLSSTTDPFSGSGGQHFSSSSTGGGLNGGFGFRDYALPVIVFATDYDLRDPDNGYPSPGTYTPGWGCPQDAGQSDVVAALSDLGGYVIGIQANNYTSTPYDQMVQLANASGSFADTDGDGVADDPLAFRWTGSSSTFRTTITSAIETLVSSIKFDRVSLEVDGDTWGFVTGIDPEYFTDIDTSAGAGAQEIEFILEFRGVVAATTEDQLFRLTLTVVGDDTVLLDTKDIIVLVPGSSY
;
A
#
# COMPACT_ATOMS: atom_id res chain seq x y z
N MET A 1 -10.47 26.00 -42.44
CA MET A 1 -9.99 26.16 -43.84
C MET A 1 -9.82 24.76 -44.40
N GLN A 2 -10.64 24.31 -45.36
CA GLN A 2 -10.25 24.15 -46.78
C GLN A 2 -8.82 23.63 -46.97
N ARG A 3 -8.48 22.61 -47.77
CA ARG A 3 -9.12 21.78 -48.83
C ARG A 3 -8.03 20.74 -49.19
N ALA A 4 -8.31 19.44 -49.25
CA ALA A 4 -8.68 18.68 -50.45
C ALA A 4 -7.71 18.82 -51.65
N PHE A 5 -7.27 17.71 -52.26
CA PHE A 5 -7.52 17.34 -53.67
C PHE A 5 -7.01 15.88 -53.95
N PHE A 6 -7.81 14.84 -54.25
CA PHE A 6 -8.56 14.48 -55.49
C PHE A 6 -7.66 13.84 -56.59
N ILE A 7 -7.97 12.84 -57.45
CA ILE A 7 -9.19 12.18 -58.02
C ILE A 7 -8.68 10.85 -58.70
N LYS A 8 -9.40 9.73 -58.91
CA LYS A 8 -10.53 9.49 -59.86
C LYS A 8 -11.21 8.12 -59.70
N ARG A 9 -12.55 8.20 -59.60
CA ARG A 9 -13.63 7.22 -59.85
C ARG A 9 -13.77 6.90 -61.39
N PRO A 10 -14.76 6.12 -61.95
CA PRO A 10 -16.07 5.81 -61.33
C PRO A 10 -16.99 4.61 -61.77
N GLN A 11 -18.09 4.45 -60.97
CA GLN A 11 -19.48 3.99 -61.27
C GLN A 11 -19.78 2.47 -61.39
N ILE A 12 -20.89 1.85 -60.92
CA ILE A 12 -22.18 2.26 -60.29
C ILE A 12 -22.93 1.01 -59.73
N ALA A 13 -23.58 1.18 -58.56
CA ALA A 13 -24.85 0.65 -57.98
C ALA A 13 -25.24 -0.86 -57.94
N PHE A 14 -25.67 -1.36 -56.77
CA PHE A 14 -27.09 -1.42 -56.33
C PHE A 14 -27.30 -1.77 -54.82
N LEU A 15 -28.38 -1.23 -54.24
CA LEU A 15 -29.03 -1.48 -52.91
C LEU A 15 -29.59 -2.93 -52.79
N ALA A 16 -30.02 -3.52 -51.66
CA ALA A 16 -30.05 -3.27 -50.21
C ALA A 16 -30.68 -4.51 -49.51
N ALA A 17 -30.28 -4.77 -48.25
CA ALA A 17 -31.01 -5.30 -47.07
C ALA A 17 -31.95 -6.54 -47.15
N LEU A 18 -31.70 -7.52 -46.26
CA LEU A 18 -32.60 -8.21 -45.29
C LEU A 18 -31.73 -9.32 -44.63
N GLY A 19 -31.69 -9.59 -43.32
CA GLY A 19 -32.70 -9.48 -42.27
C GLY A 19 -33.18 -10.89 -41.87
N VAL A 20 -32.57 -11.45 -40.81
CA VAL A 20 -32.75 -12.78 -40.20
C VAL A 20 -34.22 -13.13 -39.87
N ALA A 21 -34.58 -14.41 -40.06
CA ALA A 21 -35.59 -15.11 -39.24
C ALA A 21 -35.37 -16.64 -39.30
N CYS A 22 -35.17 -17.26 -38.14
CA CYS A 22 -35.20 -18.72 -37.93
C CYS A 22 -36.63 -19.28 -37.99
N SER A 23 -36.79 -20.49 -38.54
CA SER A 23 -37.64 -21.54 -37.95
C SER A 23 -37.33 -22.93 -38.54
N ASN A 24 -36.98 -23.85 -37.64
CA ASN A 24 -36.95 -25.32 -37.66
C ASN A 24 -37.67 -26.04 -38.82
N GLU A 25 -37.03 -27.05 -39.42
CA GLU A 25 -37.36 -28.48 -39.23
C GLU A 25 -36.44 -29.43 -40.08
N ASP A 26 -35.76 -30.33 -39.37
CA ASP A 26 -35.32 -31.72 -39.68
C ASP A 26 -35.56 -32.29 -41.11
N PRO A 27 -34.51 -32.66 -41.87
CA PRO A 27 -34.65 -33.33 -43.16
C PRO A 27 -34.41 -34.85 -43.07
N THR A 28 -35.23 -35.58 -42.33
CA THR A 28 -35.25 -37.05 -42.42
C THR A 28 -36.61 -37.59 -42.88
N LYS A 29 -36.91 -37.48 -44.19
CA LYS A 29 -37.75 -38.47 -44.92
C LYS A 29 -37.89 -38.20 -46.42
N ILE A 30 -37.34 -39.12 -47.20
CA ILE A 30 -37.68 -39.36 -48.60
C ILE A 30 -39.09 -39.95 -48.70
N PRO A 31 -39.88 -39.57 -49.72
CA PRO A 31 -40.83 -40.50 -50.33
C PRO A 31 -40.56 -40.69 -51.82
N ASP A 32 -40.54 -41.98 -52.16
CA ASP A 32 -40.48 -42.63 -53.46
C ASP A 32 -41.09 -41.90 -54.65
N GLY A 33 -40.31 -41.91 -55.74
CA GLY A 33 -40.80 -42.05 -57.11
C GLY A 33 -41.11 -40.75 -57.83
N GLU A 34 -40.22 -40.31 -58.72
CA GLU A 34 -40.40 -40.39 -60.18
C GLU A 34 -39.03 -40.22 -60.85
N ALA A 35 -38.78 -41.03 -61.87
CA ALA A 35 -37.54 -41.02 -62.64
C ALA A 35 -37.37 -39.68 -63.40
N SER A 36 -36.26 -38.98 -63.15
CA SER A 36 -35.69 -38.08 -64.15
C SER A 36 -34.62 -38.85 -64.92
N GLU A 37 -34.85 -39.03 -66.21
CA GLU A 37 -33.81 -39.41 -67.17
C GLU A 37 -32.75 -38.30 -67.15
N ASP A 38 -31.67 -38.50 -66.39
CA ASP A 38 -30.42 -37.77 -66.57
C ASP A 38 -29.46 -38.63 -67.40
N SER A 39 -28.87 -37.98 -68.38
CA SER A 39 -27.99 -38.54 -69.39
C SER A 39 -26.82 -39.30 -68.75
N GLY A 40 -26.83 -40.63 -68.90
CA GLY A 40 -25.70 -41.51 -68.60
C GLY A 40 -24.49 -41.21 -69.49
N ILE A 41 -23.73 -40.18 -69.13
CA ILE A 41 -22.31 -40.10 -69.39
C ILE A 41 -21.64 -40.75 -68.18
N THR A 42 -21.29 -42.02 -68.30
CA THR A 42 -20.25 -42.60 -67.46
C THR A 42 -18.94 -41.97 -67.91
N TYR A 43 -18.38 -41.07 -67.10
CA TYR A 43 -16.95 -40.80 -67.19
C TYR A 43 -16.27 -42.10 -66.76
N THR A 44 -15.70 -42.83 -67.72
CA THR A 44 -14.68 -43.82 -67.40
C THR A 44 -13.43 -43.00 -67.18
N TYR A 45 -13.07 -42.81 -65.92
CA TYR A 45 -11.72 -42.42 -65.58
C TYR A 45 -10.88 -43.67 -65.85
N ASP A 46 -9.87 -43.53 -66.71
CA ASP A 46 -8.86 -44.57 -66.83
C ASP A 46 -7.96 -44.39 -65.60
N ASP A 47 -7.74 -45.52 -64.93
CA ASP A 47 -6.96 -45.76 -63.72
C ASP A 47 -6.38 -47.16 -64.02
N ALA A 48 -5.12 -47.21 -64.45
CA ALA A 48 -4.56 -48.37 -65.14
C ALA A 48 -3.96 -49.43 -64.20
N ASP A 49 -3.52 -49.02 -63.01
CA ASP A 49 -3.01 -49.83 -61.90
C ASP A 49 -4.09 -50.14 -60.83
N GLU A 50 -5.26 -49.50 -60.89
CA GLU A 50 -6.38 -49.67 -59.96
C GLU A 50 -6.05 -49.18 -58.54
N ASP A 51 -5.24 -48.12 -58.44
CA ASP A 51 -4.76 -47.53 -57.19
C ASP A 51 -5.69 -46.43 -56.63
N THR A 52 -6.76 -46.09 -57.34
CA THR A 52 -7.74 -45.02 -57.03
C THR A 52 -7.30 -43.59 -57.34
N ILE A 53 -6.10 -43.40 -57.87
CA ILE A 53 -5.71 -42.19 -58.58
C ILE A 53 -6.06 -42.39 -60.06
N ILE A 54 -6.26 -41.31 -60.80
CA ILE A 54 -6.65 -41.39 -62.22
C ILE A 54 -5.44 -41.04 -63.08
N ASP A 55 -5.28 -41.69 -64.24
CA ASP A 55 -4.06 -41.56 -65.10
C ASP A 55 -3.60 -40.11 -65.38
N ILE A 56 -4.53 -39.14 -65.34
CA ILE A 56 -4.24 -37.73 -65.55
C ILE A 56 -3.64 -37.02 -64.34
N HIS A 57 -3.93 -37.50 -63.13
CA HIS A 57 -3.34 -37.05 -61.88
C HIS A 57 -1.97 -37.71 -61.64
N ASP A 58 -1.76 -38.97 -62.06
CA ASP A 58 -0.47 -39.69 -61.93
C ASP A 58 0.68 -39.11 -62.76
N GLY A 59 0.33 -38.43 -63.85
CA GLY A 59 1.32 -37.95 -64.82
C GLY A 59 1.69 -39.01 -65.87
N MET A 60 0.90 -39.09 -66.95
CA MET A 60 1.03 -40.09 -68.04
C MET A 60 2.42 -40.21 -68.73
N ASP A 61 3.34 -39.27 -68.52
CA ASP A 61 4.67 -39.23 -69.15
C ASP A 61 5.81 -39.12 -68.11
N GLU A 62 5.51 -39.37 -66.82
CA GLU A 62 6.43 -39.26 -65.67
C GLU A 62 6.72 -40.66 -65.06
N ASP A 63 7.90 -40.79 -64.44
CA ASP A 63 8.51 -42.01 -63.87
C ASP A 63 9.36 -41.49 -62.70
N ALA A 64 8.74 -41.42 -61.51
CA ALA A 64 9.27 -40.71 -60.36
C ALA A 64 10.44 -41.44 -59.70
N ASP A 65 10.33 -42.76 -59.47
CA ASP A 65 11.40 -43.58 -58.88
C ASP A 65 12.49 -44.04 -59.89
N GLY A 66 12.20 -43.99 -61.20
CA GLY A 66 13.13 -44.35 -62.26
C GLY A 66 13.30 -45.86 -62.48
N ASP A 67 12.38 -46.70 -62.02
CA ASP A 67 12.43 -48.16 -62.18
C ASP A 67 12.07 -48.62 -63.62
N GLY A 68 11.41 -47.74 -64.37
CA GLY A 68 11.07 -47.89 -65.77
C GLY A 68 9.61 -48.32 -66.04
N ASP A 69 8.80 -48.48 -65.01
CA ASP A 69 7.35 -48.33 -65.08
C ASP A 69 7.01 -46.81 -64.97
N MET A 70 5.83 -46.41 -65.43
CA MET A 70 5.45 -44.98 -65.47
C MET A 70 4.41 -44.79 -64.39
N ASN A 71 4.37 -43.67 -63.69
CA ASN A 71 3.53 -43.44 -62.51
C ASN A 71 2.09 -43.97 -62.67
N TYR A 72 1.41 -43.64 -63.77
CA TYR A 72 0.03 -44.10 -64.06
C TYR A 72 -0.16 -45.63 -64.27
N MET A 73 0.91 -46.42 -64.18
CA MET A 73 0.90 -47.89 -64.24
C MET A 73 1.73 -48.50 -63.10
N ASP A 74 2.21 -47.67 -62.17
CA ASP A 74 3.03 -48.07 -61.05
C ASP A 74 2.16 -48.20 -59.80
N ASP A 75 2.47 -49.17 -58.95
CA ASP A 75 1.70 -49.43 -57.73
C ASP A 75 2.32 -48.72 -56.50
N ASP A 76 3.48 -48.07 -56.68
CA ASP A 76 4.46 -47.54 -55.71
C ASP A 76 5.39 -46.51 -56.43
N SER A 77 4.82 -45.37 -56.84
CA SER A 77 5.43 -44.44 -57.83
C SER A 77 6.71 -43.73 -57.34
N ASP A 78 6.90 -43.50 -56.05
CA ASP A 78 8.11 -42.93 -55.44
C ASP A 78 9.13 -44.00 -54.98
N GLY A 79 8.71 -45.27 -54.96
CA GLY A 79 9.52 -46.42 -54.60
C GLY A 79 9.86 -46.51 -53.10
N ASP A 80 9.07 -45.86 -52.25
CA ASP A 80 9.23 -45.84 -50.79
C ASP A 80 8.65 -47.11 -50.10
N THR A 81 7.97 -47.96 -50.87
CA THR A 81 7.33 -49.24 -50.49
C THR A 81 6.02 -49.15 -49.70
N ILE A 82 5.45 -47.95 -49.58
CA ILE A 82 4.03 -47.74 -49.40
C ILE A 82 3.39 -47.96 -50.79
N LYS A 83 2.16 -47.54 -51.03
CA LYS A 83 1.43 -47.93 -52.24
C LYS A 83 0.54 -46.77 -52.53
N ASP A 84 0.58 -46.23 -53.73
CA ASP A 84 -0.07 -44.97 -54.12
C ASP A 84 -1.52 -44.86 -53.60
N ARG A 85 -2.29 -45.96 -53.63
CA ARG A 85 -3.64 -46.06 -53.03
C ARG A 85 -3.76 -45.72 -51.53
N LEU A 86 -2.67 -45.74 -50.78
CA LEU A 86 -2.57 -45.49 -49.35
C LEU A 86 -2.19 -44.02 -49.10
N GLU A 87 -1.41 -43.42 -49.99
CA GLU A 87 -1.06 -41.99 -50.02
C GLU A 87 -2.10 -41.12 -50.74
N ALA A 88 -2.97 -41.71 -51.56
CA ALA A 88 -4.02 -41.00 -52.30
C ALA A 88 -5.02 -40.22 -51.42
N GLY A 89 -5.01 -40.43 -50.09
CA GLY A 89 -5.91 -39.79 -49.13
C GLY A 89 -7.22 -40.56 -48.94
N ASP A 90 -8.29 -40.20 -49.65
CA ASP A 90 -9.66 -40.64 -49.34
C ASP A 90 -10.21 -41.79 -50.20
N GLY A 91 -9.39 -42.32 -51.12
CA GLY A 91 -9.75 -43.43 -52.01
C GLY A 91 -10.89 -43.12 -52.99
N ASP A 92 -11.27 -41.85 -53.14
CA ASP A 92 -12.20 -41.38 -54.16
C ASP A 92 -11.41 -40.86 -55.39
N PRO A 93 -11.48 -41.53 -56.56
CA PRO A 93 -10.74 -41.11 -57.77
C PRO A 93 -11.16 -39.75 -58.35
N LEU A 94 -12.09 -39.05 -57.70
CA LEU A 94 -12.54 -37.71 -58.09
C LEU A 94 -11.94 -36.60 -57.24
N THR A 95 -11.27 -36.92 -56.14
CA THR A 95 -10.49 -35.96 -55.37
C THR A 95 -9.12 -35.78 -56.02
N LEU A 96 -8.48 -34.64 -55.73
CA LEU A 96 -7.06 -34.50 -56.07
C LEU A 96 -6.29 -35.35 -55.06
N PRO A 97 -5.16 -35.97 -55.48
CA PRO A 97 -4.26 -36.62 -54.55
C PRO A 97 -3.89 -35.71 -53.37
N ARG A 98 -3.66 -36.30 -52.20
CA ARG A 98 -3.19 -35.61 -51.00
C ARG A 98 -1.79 -35.01 -51.27
N ASP A 99 -1.53 -33.88 -50.62
CA ASP A 99 -0.31 -33.06 -50.66
C ASP A 99 -0.23 -32.50 -49.24
N SER A 100 0.37 -33.28 -48.34
CA SER A 100 0.26 -33.11 -46.88
C SER A 100 1.01 -31.88 -46.39
N ASP A 101 2.20 -31.63 -46.92
CA ASP A 101 3.03 -30.47 -46.60
C ASP A 101 2.75 -29.22 -47.49
N GLY A 102 2.01 -29.39 -48.59
CA GLY A 102 1.64 -28.33 -49.50
C GLY A 102 2.78 -27.83 -50.40
N ASP A 103 3.86 -28.60 -50.60
CA ASP A 103 4.98 -28.21 -51.46
C ASP A 103 4.65 -28.29 -52.97
N GLY A 104 3.56 -28.98 -53.29
CA GLY A 104 3.02 -29.18 -54.64
C GLY A 104 3.43 -30.50 -55.29
N THR A 105 4.15 -31.35 -54.57
CA THR A 105 4.34 -32.78 -54.83
C THR A 105 3.21 -33.51 -54.08
N ALA A 106 2.57 -34.47 -54.73
CA ALA A 106 1.53 -35.24 -54.04
C ALA A 106 2.18 -36.38 -53.27
N ASP A 107 1.61 -36.79 -52.14
CA ASP A 107 2.19 -37.76 -51.21
C ASP A 107 2.71 -39.04 -51.91
N TYR A 108 1.95 -39.63 -52.84
CA TYR A 108 2.35 -40.84 -53.61
C TYR A 108 3.54 -40.65 -54.58
N LEU A 109 4.06 -39.43 -54.69
CA LEU A 109 5.23 -39.06 -55.47
C LEU A 109 6.32 -38.42 -54.60
N ASP A 110 6.06 -38.30 -53.29
CA ASP A 110 6.97 -37.72 -52.31
C ASP A 110 7.57 -38.83 -51.45
N THR A 111 8.82 -38.64 -51.03
CA THR A 111 9.50 -39.61 -50.15
C THR A 111 9.53 -39.17 -48.69
N ASP A 112 8.95 -38.01 -48.40
CA ASP A 112 8.87 -37.31 -47.12
C ASP A 112 7.60 -36.42 -47.17
N SER A 113 6.42 -37.04 -47.08
CA SER A 113 5.13 -36.42 -47.46
C SER A 113 4.69 -35.28 -46.54
N ASP A 114 5.09 -35.28 -45.27
CA ASP A 114 4.87 -34.18 -44.31
C ASP A 114 6.10 -33.26 -44.17
N ASN A 115 7.20 -33.60 -44.84
CA ASN A 115 8.45 -32.84 -44.86
C ASN A 115 9.06 -32.60 -43.47
N ASN A 116 8.84 -33.53 -42.53
CA ASN A 116 9.34 -33.47 -41.17
C ASN A 116 10.83 -33.91 -41.03
N CYS A 117 11.47 -34.36 -42.13
CA CYS A 117 12.81 -34.96 -42.25
C CYS A 117 12.88 -36.49 -42.08
N VAL A 118 11.82 -37.13 -41.64
CA VAL A 118 11.70 -38.58 -41.57
C VAL A 118 11.06 -39.02 -42.89
N SER A 119 11.67 -40.00 -43.54
CA SER A 119 11.08 -40.49 -44.79
C SER A 119 9.90 -41.38 -44.48
N ASP A 120 8.90 -41.37 -45.36
CA ASP A 120 7.74 -42.26 -45.38
C ASP A 120 8.16 -43.74 -45.21
N PHE A 121 9.31 -44.10 -45.80
CA PHE A 121 9.88 -45.44 -45.68
C PHE A 121 10.16 -45.86 -44.23
N ASP A 122 10.65 -44.93 -43.41
CA ASP A 122 11.03 -45.14 -42.01
C ASP A 122 9.80 -45.02 -41.08
N GLU A 123 8.80 -44.22 -41.42
CA GLU A 123 7.55 -44.03 -40.67
C GLU A 123 6.48 -45.08 -40.90
N LYS A 124 6.43 -45.74 -42.07
CA LYS A 124 5.37 -46.72 -42.41
C LYS A 124 5.19 -47.92 -41.49
N ARG A 125 5.97 -48.02 -40.39
CA ARG A 125 6.08 -49.13 -39.43
C ARG A 125 4.79 -49.97 -39.44
N PRO A 126 4.83 -51.21 -39.95
CA PRO A 126 3.61 -51.90 -40.31
C PRO A 126 2.83 -52.35 -39.07
N THR A 127 1.59 -51.90 -38.97
CA THR A 127 0.58 -52.47 -38.08
C THR A 127 -0.05 -53.71 -38.72
N GLY A 128 -0.86 -54.45 -37.96
CA GLY A 128 -1.57 -55.62 -38.50
C GLY A 128 -2.56 -55.29 -39.63
N GLU A 129 -2.88 -54.01 -39.85
CA GLU A 129 -3.90 -53.52 -40.79
C GLU A 129 -3.36 -52.56 -41.87
N GLY A 130 -2.13 -52.07 -41.78
CA GLY A 130 -1.53 -51.11 -42.73
C GLY A 130 -0.29 -50.42 -42.15
N PRO A 131 0.14 -49.27 -42.68
CA PRO A 131 1.04 -48.36 -41.97
C PRO A 131 0.46 -47.92 -40.61
N VAL A 132 1.29 -47.33 -39.76
CA VAL A 132 0.88 -46.85 -38.42
C VAL A 132 0.11 -45.52 -38.52
N ASP A 133 -0.68 -45.27 -37.49
CA ASP A 133 -1.59 -44.13 -37.25
C ASP A 133 -1.59 -44.03 -35.71
N SER A 134 -0.66 -43.23 -35.19
CA SER A 134 -0.24 -43.26 -33.79
C SER A 134 -1.23 -42.58 -32.85
N ASP A 135 -1.76 -41.42 -33.23
CA ASP A 135 -2.79 -40.68 -32.49
C ASP A 135 -4.23 -41.18 -32.77
N GLY A 136 -4.45 -41.88 -33.89
CA GLY A 136 -5.72 -42.45 -34.28
C GLY A 136 -6.69 -41.47 -34.92
N ASP A 137 -6.23 -40.33 -35.45
CA ASP A 137 -7.09 -39.33 -36.10
C ASP A 137 -7.56 -39.75 -37.52
N GLY A 138 -6.86 -40.73 -38.11
CA GLY A 138 -7.14 -41.32 -39.42
C GLY A 138 -6.23 -40.85 -40.55
N THR A 139 -5.31 -39.92 -40.30
CA THR A 139 -4.05 -39.75 -41.02
C THR A 139 -3.07 -40.85 -40.58
N ARG A 140 -1.95 -41.01 -41.28
CA ARG A 140 -0.96 -42.05 -40.97
C ARG A 140 0.37 -41.37 -40.82
N ASP A 141 1.23 -41.93 -39.99
CA ASP A 141 2.42 -41.25 -39.49
C ASP A 141 3.43 -40.79 -40.56
N PHE A 142 3.31 -41.26 -41.81
CA PHE A 142 4.18 -40.80 -42.92
C PHE A 142 3.67 -39.55 -43.62
N ALA A 143 2.45 -39.12 -43.29
CA ALA A 143 1.75 -37.99 -43.90
C ALA A 143 1.05 -37.14 -42.82
N ASP A 144 1.39 -37.35 -41.56
CA ASP A 144 0.87 -36.62 -40.42
C ASP A 144 1.92 -35.63 -39.95
N PRO A 145 1.61 -34.33 -39.90
CA PRO A 145 2.57 -33.35 -39.39
C PRO A 145 2.66 -33.30 -37.85
N ASP A 146 1.85 -34.10 -37.14
CA ASP A 146 1.71 -34.18 -35.67
C ASP A 146 1.32 -35.63 -35.32
N ASN A 147 2.32 -36.48 -35.11
CA ASN A 147 2.15 -37.94 -35.10
C ASN A 147 1.54 -38.52 -33.81
N ASP A 148 1.70 -37.84 -32.68
CA ASP A 148 1.11 -38.24 -31.40
C ASP A 148 -0.10 -37.40 -30.99
N GLY A 149 -0.38 -36.32 -31.72
CA GLY A 149 -1.62 -35.55 -31.62
C GLY A 149 -1.67 -34.66 -30.39
N ASP A 150 -0.51 -34.23 -29.90
CA ASP A 150 -0.36 -33.35 -28.75
C ASP A 150 -0.54 -31.86 -29.12
N GLY A 151 -0.51 -31.53 -30.42
CA GLY A 151 -0.66 -30.17 -30.93
C GLY A 151 0.65 -29.42 -31.17
N ILE A 152 1.79 -30.08 -30.98
CA ILE A 152 3.12 -29.69 -31.43
C ILE A 152 3.37 -30.34 -32.80
N LEU A 153 4.17 -29.70 -33.66
CA LEU A 153 4.49 -30.28 -34.96
C LEU A 153 5.74 -31.15 -34.85
N ASP A 154 5.74 -32.31 -35.52
CA ASP A 154 6.89 -33.22 -35.61
C ASP A 154 8.18 -32.47 -35.99
N VAL A 155 8.09 -31.48 -36.89
CA VAL A 155 9.24 -30.71 -37.35
C VAL A 155 9.90 -29.87 -36.24
N ASP A 156 9.14 -29.44 -35.24
CA ASP A 156 9.63 -28.69 -34.10
C ASP A 156 10.30 -29.64 -33.08
N GLU A 157 9.77 -30.84 -32.91
CA GLU A 157 10.24 -31.86 -31.96
C GLU A 157 11.41 -32.69 -32.47
N ILE A 158 11.45 -33.01 -33.77
CA ILE A 158 12.61 -33.64 -34.42
C ILE A 158 13.84 -32.75 -34.31
N GLY A 159 13.62 -31.44 -34.24
CA GLY A 159 14.63 -30.42 -34.05
C GLY A 159 15.54 -30.18 -35.27
N ALA A 160 16.39 -29.15 -35.15
CA ALA A 160 17.24 -28.72 -36.24
C ALA A 160 18.25 -29.79 -36.70
N GLU A 161 18.45 -29.90 -38.02
CA GLU A 161 19.31 -30.91 -38.66
C GLU A 161 18.79 -32.35 -38.56
N CYS A 162 17.48 -32.54 -38.34
CA CYS A 162 16.80 -33.84 -38.30
C CYS A 162 17.41 -34.73 -37.21
N ALA A 163 17.39 -34.22 -35.97
CA ALA A 163 18.15 -34.78 -34.85
C ALA A 163 17.48 -36.02 -34.24
N LEU A 164 16.15 -36.17 -34.42
CA LEU A 164 15.32 -37.21 -33.80
C LEU A 164 15.55 -37.21 -32.29
N LEU A 165 15.08 -36.13 -31.65
CA LEU A 165 15.24 -35.93 -30.20
C LEU A 165 14.55 -37.07 -29.42
N ASP A 166 15.00 -37.22 -28.18
CA ASP A 166 14.64 -38.26 -27.19
C ASP A 166 15.08 -37.64 -25.86
N SER A 167 14.28 -36.67 -25.40
CA SER A 167 14.65 -35.71 -24.37
C SER A 167 14.74 -36.34 -22.99
N ASP A 168 13.81 -37.25 -22.65
CA ASP A 168 13.84 -38.02 -21.41
C ASP A 168 14.74 -39.29 -21.46
N GLY A 169 15.08 -39.77 -22.67
CA GLY A 169 15.95 -40.92 -22.89
C GLY A 169 15.28 -42.29 -22.70
N ASP A 170 13.94 -42.38 -22.79
CA ASP A 170 13.20 -43.63 -22.66
C ASP A 170 13.24 -44.51 -23.93
N GLY A 171 13.59 -43.89 -25.07
CA GLY A 171 13.75 -44.51 -26.37
C GLY A 171 12.53 -44.47 -27.28
N ILE A 172 11.49 -43.73 -26.90
CA ILE A 172 10.54 -43.07 -27.80
C ILE A 172 11.21 -41.74 -28.23
N SER A 173 10.85 -41.23 -29.40
CA SER A 173 11.37 -39.93 -29.86
C SER A 173 10.30 -38.88 -29.59
N ASP A 174 10.71 -37.66 -29.31
CA ASP A 174 9.82 -36.57 -28.86
C ASP A 174 8.55 -36.46 -29.72
N TYR A 175 8.68 -36.40 -31.06
CA TYR A 175 7.56 -36.39 -32.04
C TYR A 175 6.59 -37.60 -32.04
N MET A 176 6.77 -38.53 -31.10
CA MET A 176 5.95 -39.73 -30.92
C MET A 176 5.66 -39.98 -29.42
N ASP A 177 6.05 -39.05 -28.55
CA ASP A 177 5.94 -39.14 -27.10
C ASP A 177 4.95 -38.10 -26.58
N LEU A 178 4.07 -38.50 -25.66
CA LEU A 178 3.03 -37.60 -25.16
C LEU A 178 3.48 -36.75 -23.96
N ASP A 179 4.73 -36.95 -23.53
CA ASP A 179 5.36 -36.42 -22.31
C ASP A 179 6.89 -36.45 -22.54
N SER A 180 7.37 -35.54 -23.40
CA SER A 180 8.72 -35.58 -23.98
C SER A 180 9.85 -35.47 -22.95
N ASP A 181 9.60 -34.83 -21.81
CA ASP A 181 10.57 -34.63 -20.74
C ASP A 181 10.31 -35.53 -19.50
N ASN A 182 9.14 -36.20 -19.47
CA ASN A 182 8.71 -37.17 -18.47
C ASN A 182 8.61 -36.60 -17.06
N ASP A 183 8.19 -35.35 -16.96
CA ASP A 183 7.92 -34.66 -15.71
C ASP A 183 6.52 -34.99 -15.14
N GLY A 184 5.64 -35.52 -16.01
CA GLY A 184 4.29 -35.99 -15.71
C GLY A 184 3.15 -35.08 -16.19
N ILE A 185 3.47 -33.89 -16.71
CA ILE A 185 2.59 -33.07 -17.53
C ILE A 185 2.66 -33.61 -18.97
N TYR A 186 1.61 -33.38 -19.77
CA TYR A 186 1.61 -33.85 -21.16
C TYR A 186 1.86 -32.67 -22.05
N ASP A 187 2.61 -32.88 -23.12
CA ASP A 187 3.04 -31.87 -24.08
C ASP A 187 1.85 -31.05 -24.63
N VAL A 188 0.65 -31.64 -24.72
CA VAL A 188 -0.61 -30.93 -25.06
C VAL A 188 -0.99 -29.77 -24.13
N TYR A 189 -0.54 -29.79 -22.88
CA TYR A 189 -0.73 -28.72 -21.90
C TYR A 189 0.42 -27.71 -21.94
N GLU A 190 1.61 -28.12 -22.37
CA GLU A 190 2.83 -27.30 -22.47
C GLU A 190 3.04 -26.66 -23.84
N ALA A 191 2.35 -27.14 -24.88
CA ALA A 191 2.41 -26.60 -26.24
C ALA A 191 2.04 -25.09 -26.30
N GLY A 192 1.24 -24.62 -25.33
CA GLY A 192 0.76 -23.24 -25.16
C GLY A 192 -0.17 -22.72 -26.26
N ASN A 193 -0.30 -23.42 -27.38
CA ASN A 193 -1.30 -23.16 -28.41
C ASN A 193 -1.65 -24.46 -29.16
N SER A 194 -2.87 -24.54 -29.69
CA SER A 194 -3.34 -25.69 -30.48
C SER A 194 -3.40 -25.39 -31.99
N GLU A 195 -2.67 -24.37 -32.46
CA GLU A 195 -2.73 -23.89 -33.84
C GLU A 195 -1.32 -23.91 -34.42
N PHE A 196 -1.06 -24.80 -35.38
CA PHE A 196 0.21 -25.02 -36.10
C PHE A 196 0.83 -23.80 -36.86
N ASP A 197 0.55 -22.56 -36.44
CA ASP A 197 1.03 -21.28 -37.02
C ASP A 197 1.90 -20.48 -36.01
N SER A 198 2.23 -21.05 -34.83
CA SER A 198 3.18 -20.47 -33.87
C SER A 198 4.17 -21.48 -33.33
N ASP A 199 5.39 -21.00 -33.08
CA ASP A 199 6.43 -21.74 -32.36
C ASP A 199 5.86 -22.22 -30.99
N PRO A 200 6.34 -23.37 -30.45
CA PRO A 200 5.98 -23.85 -29.11
C PRO A 200 6.19 -22.80 -28.01
N ALA A 201 5.48 -22.95 -26.88
CA ALA A 201 5.65 -22.08 -25.73
C ALA A 201 7.08 -22.16 -25.14
N ASP A 202 7.54 -21.04 -24.61
CA ASP A 202 8.87 -20.82 -24.01
C ASP A 202 8.65 -19.69 -22.99
N THR A 203 8.17 -20.07 -21.82
CA THR A 203 7.61 -19.18 -20.79
C THR A 203 8.70 -18.29 -20.17
N ASP A 204 9.86 -18.85 -19.86
CA ASP A 204 11.01 -18.11 -19.31
C ASP A 204 11.90 -17.44 -20.39
N GLY A 205 11.79 -17.87 -21.65
CA GLY A 205 12.53 -17.34 -22.78
C GLY A 205 14.00 -17.76 -22.83
N ASP A 206 14.37 -18.89 -22.20
CA ASP A 206 15.74 -19.42 -22.20
C ASP A 206 16.10 -20.11 -23.53
N GLY A 207 15.08 -20.47 -24.31
CA GLY A 207 15.16 -21.10 -25.62
C GLY A 207 15.01 -22.63 -25.60
N THR A 208 14.68 -23.21 -24.44
CA THR A 208 14.12 -24.55 -24.26
C THR A 208 12.60 -24.38 -24.19
N PRO A 209 11.84 -24.97 -25.14
CA PRO A 209 10.39 -24.93 -25.05
C PRO A 209 9.85 -25.62 -23.79
N ASP A 210 8.68 -25.18 -23.31
CA ASP A 210 8.08 -25.65 -22.05
C ASP A 210 7.95 -27.19 -22.03
N TYR A 211 7.48 -27.83 -23.11
CA TYR A 211 7.35 -29.30 -23.21
C TYR A 211 8.68 -30.09 -23.13
N LEU A 212 9.83 -29.39 -23.11
CA LEU A 212 11.18 -29.94 -22.95
C LEU A 212 11.90 -29.36 -21.72
N ASP A 213 11.26 -28.47 -20.97
CA ASP A 213 11.79 -27.84 -19.77
C ASP A 213 11.14 -28.40 -18.52
N THR A 214 11.94 -28.60 -17.48
CA THR A 214 11.48 -29.21 -16.22
C THR A 214 11.17 -28.19 -15.12
N ASP A 215 11.21 -26.90 -15.47
CA ASP A 215 11.11 -25.68 -14.62
C ASP A 215 10.79 -24.49 -15.54
N SER A 216 9.63 -24.52 -16.19
CA SER A 216 9.24 -23.67 -17.34
C SER A 216 9.18 -22.17 -17.05
N ASP A 217 9.03 -21.77 -15.78
CA ASP A 217 8.99 -20.36 -15.37
C ASP A 217 10.27 -19.89 -14.62
N GLU A 218 11.26 -20.78 -14.49
CA GLU A 218 12.56 -20.60 -13.83
C GLU A 218 12.45 -20.10 -12.36
N ASP A 219 11.37 -20.40 -11.66
CA ASP A 219 11.17 -20.02 -10.26
C ASP A 219 11.96 -20.93 -9.28
N GLY A 220 12.35 -22.13 -9.74
CA GLY A 220 13.14 -23.11 -9.01
C GLY A 220 12.34 -24.20 -8.30
N ILE A 221 11.03 -24.24 -8.49
CA ILE A 221 10.14 -25.37 -8.25
C ILE A 221 10.00 -26.13 -9.59
N PRO A 222 10.11 -27.47 -9.61
CA PRO A 222 9.98 -28.20 -10.87
C PRO A 222 8.53 -28.39 -11.28
N ASP A 223 8.24 -28.25 -12.57
CA ASP A 223 6.92 -28.33 -13.21
C ASP A 223 6.07 -29.51 -12.74
N GLY A 224 6.60 -30.73 -12.74
CA GLY A 224 5.90 -31.92 -12.22
C GLY A 224 5.51 -31.85 -10.72
N THR A 225 6.05 -30.90 -9.95
CA THR A 225 5.62 -30.58 -8.58
C THR A 225 4.41 -29.64 -8.57
N GLU A 226 4.47 -28.59 -9.40
CA GLU A 226 3.43 -27.55 -9.53
C GLU A 226 2.19 -28.07 -10.25
N GLY A 227 2.39 -28.74 -11.39
CA GLY A 227 1.32 -29.31 -12.20
C GLY A 227 0.39 -30.22 -11.42
N GLY A 228 0.82 -30.78 -10.27
CA GLY A 228 -0.08 -31.38 -9.29
C GLY A 228 -0.80 -32.65 -9.78
N VAL A 229 -0.36 -33.16 -10.93
CA VAL A 229 -0.85 -34.34 -11.62
C VAL A 229 -0.58 -35.59 -10.78
N VAL A 230 -1.64 -36.33 -10.46
CA VAL A 230 -1.56 -37.56 -9.65
C VAL A 230 -1.57 -38.83 -10.50
N ASN A 231 -2.08 -38.74 -11.72
CA ASN A 231 -2.00 -39.78 -12.74
C ASN A 231 -1.67 -39.10 -14.07
N GLU A 232 -0.89 -39.79 -14.91
CA GLU A 232 -0.68 -39.46 -16.33
C GLU A 232 -1.99 -39.03 -17.01
N GLY A 233 -1.96 -37.86 -17.66
CA GLY A 233 -3.06 -37.29 -18.43
C GLY A 233 -4.18 -36.63 -17.61
N ASP A 234 -4.00 -36.43 -16.30
CA ASP A 234 -4.86 -35.52 -15.53
C ASP A 234 -4.55 -34.05 -15.94
N GLU A 235 -5.55 -33.16 -15.87
CA GLU A 235 -5.38 -31.72 -16.15
C GLU A 235 -4.46 -31.09 -15.08
N PRO A 236 -3.48 -30.25 -15.45
CA PRO A 236 -2.59 -29.57 -14.51
C PRO A 236 -3.33 -28.67 -13.52
N ARG A 237 -2.66 -28.32 -12.41
CA ARG A 237 -3.18 -27.44 -11.38
C ARG A 237 -3.21 -25.98 -11.87
N ASP A 238 -4.29 -25.29 -11.53
CA ASP A 238 -4.52 -23.85 -11.67
C ASP A 238 -5.12 -23.42 -10.34
N THR A 239 -4.28 -22.92 -9.44
CA THR A 239 -4.62 -22.70 -8.03
C THR A 239 -5.50 -21.45 -7.85
N ASP A 240 -5.20 -20.36 -8.54
CA ASP A 240 -5.94 -19.09 -8.43
C ASP A 240 -7.16 -19.01 -9.39
N GLY A 241 -7.20 -19.86 -10.42
CA GLY A 241 -8.28 -19.97 -11.39
C GLY A 241 -8.25 -18.93 -12.50
N ASP A 242 -7.10 -18.31 -12.78
CA ASP A 242 -6.96 -17.28 -13.82
C ASP A 242 -6.85 -17.85 -15.25
N GLY A 243 -6.54 -19.15 -15.35
CA GLY A 243 -6.42 -19.91 -16.59
C GLY A 243 -4.99 -20.08 -17.10
N ILE A 244 -3.98 -19.65 -16.34
CA ILE A 244 -2.58 -20.05 -16.42
C ILE A 244 -2.40 -21.21 -15.43
N TYR A 245 -1.60 -22.22 -15.78
CA TYR A 245 -1.34 -23.35 -14.89
C TYR A 245 -0.14 -23.06 -14.00
N ASP A 246 -0.13 -23.61 -12.79
CA ASP A 246 0.89 -23.34 -11.76
C ASP A 246 2.34 -23.58 -12.26
N PHE A 247 2.58 -24.53 -13.17
CA PHE A 247 3.94 -24.82 -13.69
C PHE A 247 4.49 -23.76 -14.66
N VAL A 248 3.66 -22.81 -15.08
CA VAL A 248 4.04 -21.65 -15.92
C VAL A 248 3.60 -20.33 -15.27
N ASP A 249 3.24 -20.37 -13.98
CA ASP A 249 2.82 -19.21 -13.20
C ASP A 249 3.72 -18.97 -12.00
N THR A 250 4.44 -17.86 -12.02
CA THR A 250 5.39 -17.47 -10.97
C THR A 250 4.75 -17.05 -9.62
N ASP A 251 3.41 -16.98 -9.54
CA ASP A 251 2.61 -16.64 -8.34
C ASP A 251 1.33 -17.49 -8.32
N SER A 252 1.48 -18.80 -8.09
CA SER A 252 0.46 -19.84 -8.31
C SER A 252 -0.88 -19.58 -7.61
N ASP A 253 -0.88 -18.99 -6.41
CA ASP A 253 -2.10 -18.70 -5.65
C ASP A 253 -2.58 -17.24 -5.73
N GLY A 254 -1.83 -16.41 -6.47
CA GLY A 254 -2.18 -15.03 -6.80
C GLY A 254 -2.23 -14.10 -5.59
N ASP A 255 -1.48 -14.41 -4.53
CA ASP A 255 -1.47 -13.62 -3.28
C ASP A 255 -0.44 -12.48 -3.28
N SER A 256 0.29 -12.32 -4.39
CA SER A 256 1.35 -11.32 -4.57
C SER A 256 2.67 -11.63 -3.84
N LEU A 257 2.92 -12.90 -3.50
CA LEU A 257 4.20 -13.40 -3.03
C LEU A 257 4.69 -14.51 -3.98
N PRO A 258 5.72 -14.25 -4.81
CA PRO A 258 6.15 -15.25 -5.80
C PRO A 258 6.57 -16.57 -5.15
N ASP A 259 6.19 -17.69 -5.77
CA ASP A 259 6.41 -19.07 -5.33
C ASP A 259 7.87 -19.33 -4.87
N ALA A 260 8.83 -18.85 -5.67
CA ALA A 260 10.26 -18.89 -5.35
C ALA A 260 10.63 -18.21 -4.00
N GLU A 261 9.98 -17.07 -3.67
CA GLU A 261 10.16 -16.39 -2.39
C GLU A 261 9.41 -17.09 -1.25
N GLU A 262 8.23 -17.62 -1.52
CA GLU A 262 7.46 -18.40 -0.56
C GLU A 262 8.23 -19.62 -0.07
N VAL A 263 8.71 -20.44 -0.99
CA VAL A 263 9.48 -21.64 -0.64
C VAL A 263 10.89 -21.28 -0.16
N GLY A 264 11.52 -20.29 -0.80
CA GLY A 264 12.94 -19.97 -0.60
C GLY A 264 13.25 -19.05 0.59
N VAL A 265 12.31 -18.18 0.96
CA VAL A 265 12.52 -17.09 1.93
C VAL A 265 11.56 -17.19 3.11
N TYR A 266 10.25 -17.23 2.86
CA TYR A 266 9.23 -17.09 3.90
C TYR A 266 8.79 -18.44 4.50
N ASN A 267 8.91 -19.52 3.74
CA ASN A 267 8.42 -20.87 4.03
C ASN A 267 6.88 -20.94 4.15
N THR A 268 6.18 -20.13 3.35
CA THR A 268 4.73 -20.21 3.11
C THR A 268 4.43 -21.31 2.10
N ASP A 269 3.15 -21.62 1.89
CA ASP A 269 2.67 -22.64 0.96
C ASP A 269 2.23 -21.97 -0.35
N PRO A 270 2.93 -22.16 -1.48
CA PRO A 270 2.65 -21.44 -2.73
C PRO A 270 1.33 -21.79 -3.41
N TYR A 271 0.51 -22.60 -2.75
CA TYR A 271 -0.80 -22.99 -3.23
C TYR A 271 -1.91 -22.63 -2.23
N ASP A 272 -1.62 -21.75 -1.26
CA ASP A 272 -2.55 -21.31 -0.22
C ASP A 272 -2.29 -19.83 0.12
N PRO A 273 -3.13 -18.90 -0.37
CA PRO A 273 -2.85 -17.46 -0.33
C PRO A 273 -2.98 -16.84 1.08
N ASP A 274 -3.07 -17.66 2.13
CA ASP A 274 -3.15 -17.32 3.56
C ASP A 274 -2.70 -18.57 4.34
N THR A 275 -1.38 -18.83 4.35
CA THR A 275 -0.80 -20.07 4.89
C THR A 275 -1.21 -20.35 6.34
N ASP A 276 -1.40 -19.32 7.16
CA ASP A 276 -1.71 -19.47 8.58
C ASP A 276 -3.21 -19.35 8.93
N GLY A 277 -4.02 -18.89 7.98
CA GLY A 277 -5.47 -18.88 8.01
C GLY A 277 -6.06 -17.80 8.92
N ASP A 278 -5.37 -16.68 9.11
CA ASP A 278 -5.82 -15.57 9.95
C ASP A 278 -6.66 -14.52 9.19
N GLY A 279 -6.67 -14.60 7.86
CA GLY A 279 -7.42 -13.76 6.95
C GLY A 279 -6.62 -12.63 6.29
N TYR A 280 -5.30 -12.56 6.47
CA TYR A 280 -4.39 -11.78 5.64
C TYR A 280 -3.64 -12.70 4.67
N SER A 281 -3.32 -12.20 3.48
CA SER A 281 -2.49 -12.95 2.53
C SER A 281 -1.03 -12.95 2.94
N ASP A 282 -0.28 -13.98 2.54
CA ASP A 282 1.14 -14.09 2.84
C ASP A 282 1.92 -12.94 2.19
N GLY A 283 1.63 -12.65 0.92
CA GLY A 283 2.14 -11.46 0.23
C GLY A 283 1.78 -10.16 0.94
N GLY A 284 0.54 -10.04 1.41
CA GLY A 284 0.07 -8.90 2.17
C GLY A 284 0.82 -8.68 3.49
N GLU A 285 1.07 -9.76 4.21
CA GLU A 285 1.80 -9.76 5.48
C GLU A 285 3.27 -9.39 5.31
N VAL A 286 3.95 -10.01 4.34
CA VAL A 286 5.34 -9.69 4.01
C VAL A 286 5.47 -8.20 3.66
N ALA A 287 4.53 -7.69 2.86
CA ALA A 287 4.51 -6.29 2.44
C ALA A 287 4.21 -5.32 3.60
N ALA A 288 3.40 -5.74 4.57
CA ALA A 288 3.13 -5.04 5.81
C ALA A 288 4.29 -5.13 6.83
N GLY A 289 5.16 -6.13 6.70
CA GLY A 289 6.24 -6.43 7.62
C GLY A 289 5.80 -7.24 8.85
N THR A 290 4.70 -7.99 8.71
CA THR A 290 4.23 -9.01 9.67
C THR A 290 4.80 -10.38 9.31
N ASP A 291 4.29 -11.46 9.89
CA ASP A 291 4.91 -12.80 9.83
C ASP A 291 3.86 -13.77 9.29
N PRO A 292 3.97 -14.19 8.00
CA PRO A 292 2.93 -14.98 7.30
C PRO A 292 2.74 -16.41 7.86
N LEU A 293 3.50 -16.77 8.91
CA LEU A 293 3.43 -18.07 9.57
C LEU A 293 2.93 -17.99 11.02
N ASP A 294 2.53 -16.81 11.48
CA ASP A 294 2.02 -16.58 12.83
C ASP A 294 0.68 -15.82 12.80
N ALA A 295 -0.43 -16.56 12.88
CA ALA A 295 -1.79 -16.03 12.96
C ALA A 295 -2.09 -15.09 14.16
N GLY A 296 -1.08 -14.80 15.00
CA GLY A 296 -1.12 -13.76 16.03
C GLY A 296 -0.35 -12.49 15.68
N SER A 297 0.41 -12.51 14.59
CA SER A 297 0.96 -11.36 13.90
C SER A 297 -0.21 -10.59 13.32
N VAL A 298 -0.23 -9.27 13.51
CA VAL A 298 -1.34 -8.46 13.01
C VAL A 298 -0.76 -7.21 12.39
N VAL A 299 -1.29 -6.81 11.25
CA VAL A 299 -0.96 -5.53 10.64
C VAL A 299 -1.48 -4.42 11.55
N ASP A 300 -0.57 -3.64 12.18
CA ASP A 300 -0.98 -2.47 12.95
C ASP A 300 -1.38 -1.35 11.98
N GLY A 301 -2.68 -1.25 11.72
CA GLY A 301 -3.21 -0.32 10.74
C GLY A 301 -4.40 -0.90 10.00
N VAL A 302 -4.57 -0.41 8.78
CA VAL A 302 -5.58 -0.81 7.83
C VAL A 302 -4.86 -1.46 6.65
N TYR A 303 -5.08 -2.75 6.42
CA TYR A 303 -4.61 -3.42 5.22
C TYR A 303 -5.78 -3.63 4.26
N VAL A 304 -5.63 -3.21 3.00
CA VAL A 304 -6.66 -3.37 1.97
C VAL A 304 -6.02 -3.72 0.65
N GLU A 305 -6.36 -4.88 0.13
CA GLU A 305 -6.13 -5.24 -1.27
C GLU A 305 -7.18 -4.60 -2.14
N VAL A 306 -6.77 -3.87 -3.16
CA VAL A 306 -7.69 -3.21 -4.07
C VAL A 306 -7.45 -3.73 -5.49
N PRO A 307 -8.12 -4.81 -5.89
CA PRO A 307 -8.08 -5.32 -7.25
C PRO A 307 -8.50 -4.24 -8.25
N GLU A 308 -7.96 -4.30 -9.46
CA GLU A 308 -8.21 -3.29 -10.47
C GLU A 308 -9.71 -2.95 -10.64
N ARG A 309 -10.02 -1.66 -10.55
CA ARG A 309 -11.36 -1.09 -10.82
C ARG A 309 -12.48 -1.63 -9.92
N THR A 310 -12.15 -2.20 -8.78
CA THR A 310 -13.14 -2.55 -7.76
C THR A 310 -13.36 -1.40 -6.78
N ASN A 311 -14.54 -1.40 -6.16
CA ASN A 311 -14.84 -0.54 -5.03
C ASN A 311 -14.93 -1.44 -3.80
N ILE A 312 -14.19 -1.10 -2.75
CA ILE A 312 -14.15 -1.86 -1.51
C ILE A 312 -14.59 -0.95 -0.37
N GLU A 313 -15.39 -1.49 0.54
CA GLU A 313 -15.82 -0.82 1.76
C GLU A 313 -15.31 -1.65 2.93
N GLU A 314 -14.41 -1.07 3.72
CA GLU A 314 -13.87 -1.74 4.91
C GLU A 314 -14.34 -1.06 6.20
N LEU A 315 -14.76 -1.88 7.16
CA LEU A 315 -15.25 -1.42 8.46
C LEU A 315 -14.12 -1.45 9.49
N PHE A 316 -13.89 -0.32 10.14
CA PHE A 316 -12.85 -0.17 11.15
C PHE A 316 -13.42 0.21 12.50
N THR A 317 -12.72 -0.24 13.53
CA THR A 317 -13.07 0.00 14.92
C THR A 317 -11.81 0.25 15.73
N PHE A 318 -11.74 1.36 16.46
CA PHE A 318 -10.64 1.60 17.38
C PHE A 318 -11.06 2.47 18.56
N THR A 319 -10.21 2.45 19.59
CA THR A 319 -10.40 3.17 20.84
C THR A 319 -9.69 4.52 20.80
N LEU A 320 -10.43 5.61 21.03
CA LEU A 320 -9.86 6.95 21.09
C LEU A 320 -9.12 7.19 22.41
N GLU A 321 -7.84 7.55 22.32
CA GLU A 321 -7.02 8.04 23.44
C GLU A 321 -6.32 9.34 23.03
N ILE A 322 -5.63 10.04 23.93
CA ILE A 322 -4.81 11.21 23.53
C ILE A 322 -3.38 10.73 23.34
N GLN A 323 -2.90 10.71 22.09
CA GLN A 323 -1.56 10.21 21.76
C GLN A 323 -0.49 11.27 21.91
N LEU A 324 -0.80 12.51 21.51
CA LEU A 324 0.15 13.60 21.39
C LEU A 324 -0.15 14.73 22.37
N GLY A 325 0.86 15.13 23.15
CA GLY A 325 0.70 16.24 24.08
C GLY A 325 2.02 16.90 24.43
N ASP A 326 1.94 18.16 24.81
CA ASP A 326 3.10 18.98 25.09
C ASP A 326 2.91 19.70 26.42
N VAL A 327 3.80 19.46 27.37
CA VAL A 327 3.70 19.99 28.73
C VAL A 327 4.79 21.02 28.98
N ALA A 328 4.38 22.28 29.12
CA ALA A 328 5.26 23.38 29.47
C ALA A 328 5.23 23.67 30.96
N PHE A 329 6.41 23.68 31.60
CA PHE A 329 6.56 24.06 33.00
C PHE A 329 6.99 25.52 33.14
N LEU A 330 6.13 26.35 33.71
CA LEU A 330 6.38 27.76 33.93
C LEU A 330 6.61 28.05 35.42
N ILE A 331 7.87 28.31 35.78
CA ILE A 331 8.31 28.30 37.18
C ILE A 331 8.62 29.73 37.62
N ASP A 332 7.93 30.19 38.66
CA ASP A 332 8.33 31.40 39.40
C ASP A 332 9.71 31.17 40.04
N THR A 333 10.65 32.06 39.73
CA THR A 333 12.03 32.01 40.22
C THR A 333 12.33 33.05 41.30
N THR A 334 11.32 33.67 41.89
CA THR A 334 11.52 34.59 43.00
C THR A 334 12.07 33.86 44.23
N GLY A 335 12.73 34.61 45.12
CA GLY A 335 13.54 34.04 46.20
C GLY A 335 12.80 33.11 47.17
N SER A 336 11.47 33.15 47.21
CA SER A 336 10.61 32.27 48.01
C SER A 336 10.38 30.89 47.37
N MET A 337 10.56 30.76 46.05
CA MET A 337 10.27 29.55 45.26
C MET A 337 11.36 28.47 45.32
N GLY A 338 12.39 28.64 46.14
CA GLY A 338 13.53 27.72 46.18
C GLY A 338 13.17 26.26 46.48
N SER A 339 12.16 25.97 47.29
CA SER A 339 11.70 24.59 47.51
C SER A 339 11.01 24.00 46.28
N THR A 340 10.26 24.81 45.55
CA THR A 340 9.48 24.41 44.36
C THR A 340 10.40 24.14 43.18
N ALA A 341 11.34 25.05 42.90
CA ALA A 341 12.34 24.87 41.84
C ALA A 341 13.18 23.60 42.06
N ASN A 342 13.61 23.35 43.30
CA ASN A 342 14.31 22.11 43.66
C ASN A 342 13.42 20.88 43.51
N ALA A 343 12.15 20.95 43.91
CA ALA A 343 11.21 19.84 43.77
C ALA A 343 11.04 19.45 42.29
N MET A 344 10.78 20.43 41.42
CA MET A 344 10.66 20.23 39.97
C MET A 344 11.92 19.57 39.39
N ALA A 345 13.10 20.15 39.62
CA ALA A 345 14.35 19.63 39.09
C ALA A 345 14.69 18.22 39.59
N SER A 346 14.35 17.90 40.85
CA SER A 346 14.63 16.59 41.44
C SER A 346 13.67 15.48 40.99
N GLU A 347 12.46 15.83 40.56
CA GLU A 347 11.40 14.88 40.26
C GLU A 347 11.03 14.81 38.78
N PHE A 348 11.56 15.70 37.93
CA PHE A 348 11.21 15.79 36.51
C PHE A 348 11.25 14.46 35.77
N THR A 349 12.33 13.68 35.88
CA THR A 349 12.40 12.34 35.24
C THR A 349 11.31 11.39 35.73
N SER A 350 10.92 11.50 37.00
CA SER A 350 9.81 10.70 37.55
C SER A 350 8.45 11.21 37.10
N ILE A 351 8.28 12.53 36.88
CA ILE A 351 7.08 13.11 36.27
C ILE A 351 6.93 12.59 34.85
N VAL A 352 7.98 12.68 34.02
CA VAL A 352 8.01 12.17 32.64
C VAL A 352 7.62 10.70 32.60
N SER A 353 8.25 9.87 33.45
CA SER A 353 7.94 8.44 33.50
C SER A 353 6.50 8.12 33.89
N SER A 354 5.82 8.99 34.66
CA SER A 354 4.40 8.82 34.97
C SER A 354 3.53 9.27 33.80
N LEU A 355 3.87 10.38 33.16
CA LEU A 355 3.10 10.95 32.07
C LEU A 355 3.15 10.15 30.76
N THR A 356 4.21 9.37 30.50
CA THR A 356 4.25 8.47 29.32
C THR A 356 3.11 7.46 29.29
N ALA A 357 2.52 7.11 30.44
CA ALA A 357 1.34 6.24 30.48
C ALA A 357 0.01 6.99 30.30
N THR A 358 0.04 8.33 30.31
CA THR A 358 -1.13 9.22 30.17
C THR A 358 -1.20 9.84 28.78
N ILE A 359 -0.04 10.24 28.26
CA ILE A 359 0.16 10.81 26.92
C ILE A 359 1.44 10.13 26.39
N PRO A 360 1.30 9.10 25.53
CA PRO A 360 2.42 8.30 25.04
C PRO A 360 3.55 9.13 24.42
N ASP A 361 3.21 10.09 23.55
CA ASP A 361 4.14 11.02 22.92
C ASP A 361 4.06 12.41 23.59
N ALA A 362 4.45 12.45 24.86
CA ALA A 362 4.55 13.70 25.62
C ALA A 362 5.94 14.37 25.47
N GLU A 363 5.96 15.62 25.00
CA GLU A 363 7.17 16.45 24.98
C GLU A 363 7.11 17.61 25.98
N TYR A 364 8.27 18.24 26.28
CA TYR A 364 8.38 19.13 27.44
C TYR A 364 9.12 20.43 27.16
N ALA A 365 8.60 21.51 27.74
CA ALA A 365 9.19 22.85 27.70
C ALA A 365 9.38 23.43 29.11
N VAL A 366 10.26 24.42 29.24
CA VAL A 366 10.52 25.12 30.50
C VAL A 366 10.61 26.63 30.27
N GLY A 367 9.83 27.36 31.05
CA GLY A 367 9.88 28.81 31.15
C GLY A 367 10.09 29.22 32.61
N THR A 368 10.66 30.40 32.81
CA THR A 368 10.77 31.00 34.15
C THR A 368 10.26 32.42 34.12
N TYR A 369 9.76 32.90 35.25
CA TYR A 369 9.38 34.29 35.42
C TYR A 369 9.71 34.75 36.83
N ASP A 370 9.91 36.05 36.97
CA ASP A 370 10.10 36.71 38.25
C ASP A 370 9.14 37.91 38.28
N ASP A 371 9.71 39.09 38.06
CA ASP A 371 9.01 40.35 37.97
C ASP A 371 9.61 41.22 36.87
N TYR A 372 9.01 42.38 36.66
CA TYR A 372 9.50 43.38 35.73
C TYR A 372 10.82 44.00 36.19
N ALA A 373 11.81 44.10 35.30
CA ALA A 373 13.11 44.70 35.57
C ALA A 373 13.09 46.24 35.73
N CYS A 374 12.00 46.83 36.26
CA CYS A 374 11.81 48.26 36.37
C CYS A 374 10.93 48.68 37.56
N CYS A 375 10.83 50.01 37.75
CA CYS A 375 9.67 50.66 38.36
C CYS A 375 9.35 50.30 39.83
N GLY A 376 10.28 49.63 40.52
CA GLY A 376 10.10 49.17 41.90
C GLY A 376 9.56 47.74 42.02
N TYR A 377 9.27 47.10 40.89
CA TYR A 377 8.87 45.69 40.78
C TYR A 377 10.06 44.76 40.78
N GLY A 378 11.16 45.17 40.13
CA GLY A 378 12.38 44.38 40.07
C GLY A 378 13.56 45.20 39.55
N TYR A 379 14.68 44.53 39.33
CA TYR A 379 15.94 45.12 38.90
C TYR A 379 16.61 44.26 37.84
N SER A 380 16.92 44.85 36.69
CA SER A 380 17.70 44.18 35.63
C SER A 380 19.07 43.66 36.08
N SER A 381 19.66 44.23 37.14
CA SER A 381 20.90 43.74 37.75
C SER A 381 20.74 42.42 38.52
N ASN A 382 19.51 42.06 38.89
CA ASN A 382 19.18 40.83 39.60
C ASN A 382 18.76 39.70 38.66
N GLY A 383 18.52 39.99 37.37
CA GLY A 383 18.04 39.02 36.39
C GLY A 383 16.52 39.01 36.22
N ASP A 384 15.79 39.86 36.96
CA ASP A 384 14.32 39.89 36.93
C ASP A 384 13.81 40.18 35.51
N LYS A 385 12.92 39.31 35.04
CA LYS A 385 12.22 39.45 33.77
C LYS A 385 10.81 38.91 33.89
N PRO A 386 9.86 39.49 33.14
CA PRO A 386 8.49 39.02 33.19
C PRO A 386 8.31 37.63 32.59
N PHE A 387 9.20 37.23 31.67
CA PHE A 387 9.27 35.88 31.10
C PHE A 387 10.67 35.60 30.56
N ILE A 388 11.13 34.36 30.70
CA ILE A 388 12.34 33.85 30.05
C ILE A 388 12.04 32.45 29.53
N MET A 389 12.20 32.26 28.22
CA MET A 389 12.23 30.94 27.63
C MET A 389 13.54 30.24 27.97
N ARG A 390 13.45 29.09 28.64
CA ARG A 390 14.63 28.30 29.04
C ARG A 390 14.83 27.10 28.14
N GLN A 391 13.73 26.49 27.71
CA GLN A 391 13.72 25.33 26.84
C GLN A 391 12.39 25.32 26.10
N GLN A 392 12.43 25.44 24.77
CA GLN A 392 11.26 25.14 23.93
C GLN A 392 10.89 23.66 24.05
N VAL A 393 9.70 23.29 23.61
CA VAL A 393 9.27 21.89 23.56
C VAL A 393 10.32 21.04 22.84
N THR A 394 10.66 19.91 23.45
CA THR A 394 11.63 18.95 22.94
C THR A 394 11.35 17.57 23.53
N ASN A 395 11.73 16.54 22.79
CA ASN A 395 11.79 15.16 23.27
C ASN A 395 13.10 14.82 24.02
N ASP A 396 14.09 15.74 24.07
CA ASP A 396 15.32 15.52 24.84
C ASP A 396 15.11 15.77 26.35
N ILE A 397 14.66 14.71 27.04
CA ILE A 397 14.43 14.70 28.49
C ILE A 397 15.69 15.07 29.28
N ALA A 398 16.89 14.70 28.79
CA ALA A 398 18.14 15.01 29.47
C ALA A 398 18.46 16.51 29.37
N GLN A 399 18.18 17.13 28.22
CA GLN A 399 18.30 18.57 28.02
C GLN A 399 17.35 19.34 28.93
N VAL A 400 16.07 18.97 28.97
CA VAL A 400 15.06 19.62 29.84
C VAL A 400 15.47 19.51 31.31
N ASN A 401 15.88 18.32 31.75
CA ASN A 401 16.34 18.11 33.12
C ASN A 401 17.60 18.95 33.44
N ASN A 402 18.54 19.07 32.51
CA ASN A 402 19.72 19.91 32.68
C ASN A 402 19.35 21.40 32.80
N VAL A 403 18.39 21.87 32.02
CA VAL A 403 17.86 23.24 32.12
C VAL A 403 17.24 23.50 33.49
N LEU A 404 16.38 22.60 33.97
CA LEU A 404 15.77 22.68 35.31
C LEU A 404 16.83 22.74 36.43
N ASN A 405 17.93 22.00 36.29
CA ASN A 405 19.00 21.96 37.29
C ASN A 405 19.98 23.14 37.24
N THR A 406 20.12 23.82 36.09
CA THR A 406 21.21 24.79 35.88
C THR A 406 20.74 26.21 35.57
N GLN A 407 19.53 26.38 35.03
CA GLN A 407 19.04 27.66 34.51
C GLN A 407 17.80 28.20 35.24
N VAL A 408 17.13 27.39 36.07
CA VAL A 408 16.07 27.85 36.99
C VAL A 408 16.74 28.40 38.26
N GLN A 409 17.33 29.58 38.12
CA GLN A 409 18.07 30.25 39.19
C GLN A 409 17.18 31.27 39.90
N LEU A 410 17.25 31.32 41.23
CA LEU A 410 16.41 32.23 41.99
C LEU A 410 16.88 33.68 41.89
N HIS A 411 15.93 34.59 41.67
CA HIS A 411 16.12 36.03 41.71
C HIS A 411 15.28 36.68 42.82
N TYR A 412 15.28 38.01 42.90
CA TYR A 412 14.59 38.74 43.96
C TYR A 412 13.75 39.86 43.37
N GLY A 413 12.43 39.72 43.49
CA GLY A 413 11.48 40.79 43.25
C GLY A 413 11.64 41.97 44.21
N GLY A 414 11.07 43.10 43.79
CA GLY A 414 11.06 44.40 44.44
C GLY A 414 9.73 44.72 45.14
N ASP A 415 8.63 44.11 44.72
CA ASP A 415 7.35 44.09 45.44
C ASP A 415 6.86 42.66 45.70
N GLY A 416 5.54 42.45 45.78
CA GLY A 416 4.95 41.17 46.15
C GLY A 416 4.41 40.41 44.94
N PRO A 417 3.39 40.96 44.22
CA PRO A 417 2.81 40.29 43.06
C PRO A 417 3.87 40.04 41.98
N GLU A 418 3.82 38.88 41.35
CA GLU A 418 4.80 38.46 40.36
C GLU A 418 4.20 38.51 38.95
N SER A 419 5.03 38.46 37.90
CA SER A 419 4.61 38.67 36.51
C SER A 419 3.93 37.47 35.86
N SER A 420 3.23 36.62 36.62
CA SER A 420 2.69 35.35 36.14
C SER A 420 1.76 35.48 34.93
N MET A 421 0.91 36.52 34.86
CA MET A 421 -0.02 36.68 33.73
C MET A 421 0.72 36.98 32.43
N GLU A 422 1.68 37.91 32.46
CA GLU A 422 2.57 38.17 31.32
C GLU A 422 3.35 36.91 30.92
N ALA A 423 3.88 36.16 31.90
CA ALA A 423 4.60 34.93 31.63
C ALA A 423 3.74 33.87 30.93
N LEU A 424 2.50 33.69 31.38
CA LEU A 424 1.52 32.80 30.77
C LEU A 424 1.14 33.25 29.36
N TYR A 425 0.89 34.55 29.18
CA TYR A 425 0.58 35.12 27.88
C TYR A 425 1.73 34.92 26.88
N GLN A 426 2.97 35.17 27.30
CA GLN A 426 4.14 34.97 26.46
C GLN A 426 4.39 33.49 26.16
N GLY A 427 4.19 32.60 27.14
CA GLY A 427 4.27 31.16 26.93
C GLY A 427 3.20 30.64 25.94
N ALA A 428 1.97 31.14 26.02
CA ALA A 428 0.87 30.73 25.17
C ALA A 428 0.91 31.36 23.76
N SER A 429 1.31 32.63 23.64
CA SER A 429 1.24 33.38 22.37
C SER A 429 2.58 33.51 21.64
N GLY A 430 3.69 33.67 22.38
CA GLY A 430 4.99 33.97 21.79
C GLY A 430 5.10 35.38 21.15
N GLU A 431 4.20 36.31 21.44
CA GLU A 431 4.15 37.64 20.79
C GLU A 431 5.34 38.57 21.14
N GLY A 432 6.03 38.28 22.25
CA GLY A 432 7.09 39.13 22.80
C GLY A 432 6.55 40.32 23.61
N TYR A 433 7.45 40.96 24.36
CA TYR A 433 7.13 42.10 25.23
C TYR A 433 8.30 43.09 25.29
N ASP A 434 8.12 44.27 24.70
CA ASP A 434 9.09 45.38 24.68
C ASP A 434 8.93 46.23 25.96
N MET A 435 9.56 45.86 27.07
CA MET A 435 9.29 46.48 28.38
C MET A 435 9.66 47.97 28.43
N ASN A 436 10.73 48.36 27.73
CA ASN A 436 11.26 49.72 27.82
C ASN A 436 10.67 50.67 26.75
N CYS A 437 9.89 50.12 25.81
CA CYS A 437 9.22 50.76 24.67
C CYS A 437 10.09 51.70 23.83
N ASP A 438 11.39 51.38 23.74
CA ASP A 438 12.32 52.05 22.84
C ASP A 438 12.26 51.49 21.41
N ARG A 439 11.42 50.47 21.18
CA ARG A 439 11.24 49.75 19.90
C ARG A 439 12.52 49.05 19.42
N SER A 440 13.39 48.66 20.36
CA SER A 440 14.63 47.97 20.13
C SER A 440 14.78 46.86 21.17
N TYR A 441 14.63 45.61 20.74
CA TYR A 441 14.75 44.47 21.65
C TYR A 441 16.16 44.35 22.24
N ASP A 442 16.23 44.33 23.56
CA ASP A 442 17.43 43.99 24.31
C ASP A 442 17.17 42.87 25.33
N SER A 443 18.21 42.05 25.54
CA SER A 443 18.11 40.88 26.40
C SER A 443 18.11 41.21 27.89
N LEU A 444 18.15 42.48 28.31
CA LEU A 444 18.12 42.89 29.70
C LEU A 444 16.71 43.28 30.15
N THR A 445 15.92 43.90 29.28
CA THR A 445 14.58 44.37 29.62
C THR A 445 13.46 43.65 28.91
N ASP A 446 13.69 43.13 27.71
CA ASP A 446 12.58 42.69 26.85
C ASP A 446 12.44 41.17 26.83
N VAL A 447 11.21 40.75 26.51
CA VAL A 447 10.87 39.37 26.16
C VAL A 447 10.82 39.30 24.65
N GLN A 448 11.59 38.38 24.08
CA GLN A 448 11.63 38.26 22.64
C GLN A 448 10.44 37.46 22.11
N PRO A 449 9.90 37.83 20.93
CA PRO A 449 8.89 37.02 20.28
C PRO A 449 9.44 35.66 19.87
N PHE A 450 8.59 34.65 19.88
CA PHE A 450 8.86 33.33 19.33
C PHE A 450 8.71 33.39 17.81
N LEU A 451 9.83 33.26 17.07
CA LEU A 451 9.86 33.34 15.61
C LEU A 451 10.50 32.08 15.02
N SER A 452 9.83 31.47 14.03
CA SER A 452 10.27 30.25 13.33
C SER A 452 11.31 30.47 12.21
N SER A 453 11.89 31.68 12.09
CA SER A 453 12.68 32.10 10.91
C SER A 453 14.20 32.16 11.17
N THR A 454 15.00 31.68 10.19
CA THR A 454 16.47 31.88 10.12
C THR A 454 16.86 33.33 9.81
N THR A 455 15.91 34.14 9.37
CA THR A 455 16.04 35.59 9.17
C THR A 455 15.25 36.32 10.24
N ASP A 456 15.59 36.00 11.48
CA ASP A 456 15.23 36.77 12.66
C ASP A 456 15.51 38.27 12.43
N PRO A 457 14.50 39.17 12.44
CA PRO A 457 14.72 40.61 12.35
C PRO A 457 15.49 41.18 13.56
N PHE A 458 15.77 40.36 14.58
CA PHE A 458 16.48 40.69 15.82
C PHE A 458 17.79 39.93 15.97
N SER A 459 18.62 39.90 14.91
CA SER A 459 20.01 39.41 14.87
C SER A 459 20.62 39.13 16.25
N GLY A 460 20.47 37.89 16.70
CA GLY A 460 20.55 37.50 18.11
C GLY A 460 21.78 37.96 18.88
N SER A 461 21.54 38.23 20.16
CA SER A 461 22.41 37.77 21.25
C SER A 461 21.73 37.99 22.61
N GLY A 462 20.98 37.00 23.10
CA GLY A 462 20.78 36.85 24.55
C GLY A 462 19.57 36.00 24.97
N GLY A 463 19.86 34.77 25.41
CA GLY A 463 19.01 33.96 26.31
C GLY A 463 17.99 33.05 25.61
N GLN A 464 18.47 31.91 25.10
CA GLN A 464 17.74 30.75 24.51
C GLN A 464 16.50 31.09 23.66
N HIS A 465 16.77 31.29 22.37
CA HIS A 465 15.80 31.53 21.30
C HIS A 465 15.28 30.21 20.72
N PHE A 466 14.25 30.31 19.87
CA PHE A 466 13.87 29.23 18.95
C PHE A 466 15.12 28.61 18.31
N SER A 467 15.27 27.32 18.48
CA SER A 467 16.36 26.50 17.98
C SER A 467 15.78 25.50 17.01
N SER A 468 15.95 25.76 15.72
CA SER A 468 15.63 24.77 14.67
C SER A 468 16.52 23.52 14.71
N SER A 469 17.48 23.48 15.65
CA SER A 469 18.35 22.34 15.92
C SER A 469 17.93 21.52 17.16
N SER A 470 16.93 21.99 17.91
CA SER A 470 16.31 21.20 18.97
C SER A 470 15.45 20.11 18.32
N THR A 471 15.59 18.87 18.80
CA THR A 471 14.75 17.76 18.34
C THR A 471 13.40 17.81 19.03
N GLY A 472 12.31 17.54 18.31
CA GLY A 472 10.96 17.75 18.83
C GLY A 472 10.55 19.23 18.88
N GLY A 473 9.31 19.47 19.32
CA GLY A 473 8.67 20.77 19.36
C GLY A 473 8.15 21.28 18.02
N GLY A 474 7.19 22.19 18.07
CA GLY A 474 6.57 22.84 16.91
C GLY A 474 6.66 24.36 16.93
N LEU A 475 5.72 24.98 16.24
CA LEU A 475 5.72 26.41 15.97
C LEU A 475 4.60 27.17 16.71
N ASN A 476 3.76 26.48 17.48
CA ASN A 476 2.58 27.06 18.11
C ASN A 476 2.93 27.69 19.46
N GLY A 477 2.44 28.90 19.69
CA GLY A 477 2.66 29.65 20.92
C GLY A 477 4.13 29.99 21.21
N GLY A 478 4.41 30.41 22.44
CA GLY A 478 5.76 30.83 22.86
C GLY A 478 6.67 29.73 23.39
N PHE A 479 6.10 28.58 23.77
CA PHE A 479 6.86 27.39 24.14
C PHE A 479 7.25 26.53 22.93
N GLY A 480 6.64 26.75 21.75
CA GLY A 480 6.85 25.95 20.56
C GLY A 480 6.11 24.62 20.61
N PHE A 481 4.81 24.64 20.89
CA PHE A 481 3.93 23.48 20.86
C PHE A 481 3.84 22.89 19.44
N ARG A 482 3.79 21.56 19.35
CA ARG A 482 3.59 20.79 18.11
C ARG A 482 2.18 20.99 17.57
N ASP A 483 2.03 20.83 16.26
CA ASP A 483 0.69 20.76 15.65
C ASP A 483 -0.02 19.51 16.18
N TYR A 484 -1.33 19.63 16.42
CA TYR A 484 -2.18 18.58 16.99
C TYR A 484 -1.80 18.08 18.40
N ALA A 485 -0.77 18.60 19.06
CA ALA A 485 -0.45 18.20 20.43
C ALA A 485 -1.37 18.90 21.42
N LEU A 486 -1.87 18.19 22.44
CA LEU A 486 -2.58 18.79 23.57
C LEU A 486 -1.64 19.77 24.33
N PRO A 487 -1.86 21.09 24.28
CA PRO A 487 -0.97 22.06 24.92
C PRO A 487 -1.35 22.22 26.40
N VAL A 488 -0.43 21.92 27.31
CA VAL A 488 -0.65 22.08 28.76
C VAL A 488 0.43 22.95 29.39
N ILE A 489 0.03 24.08 29.97
CA ILE A 489 0.94 24.96 30.73
C ILE A 489 0.74 24.74 32.22
N VAL A 490 1.70 24.11 32.88
CA VAL A 490 1.74 23.96 34.34
C VAL A 490 2.57 25.10 34.91
N PHE A 491 1.94 26.00 35.67
CA PHE A 491 2.64 27.10 36.31
C PHE A 491 2.60 27.03 37.84
N ALA A 492 3.68 27.44 38.49
CA ALA A 492 3.76 27.47 39.94
C ALA A 492 4.24 28.82 40.46
N THR A 493 3.59 29.33 41.51
CA THR A 493 4.02 30.51 42.29
C THR A 493 3.53 30.40 43.73
N ASP A 494 4.20 31.09 44.64
CA ASP A 494 3.77 31.26 46.02
C ASP A 494 3.26 32.67 46.36
N TYR A 495 3.10 33.53 45.34
CA TYR A 495 2.58 34.88 45.48
C TYR A 495 1.51 35.22 44.42
N ASP A 496 0.84 36.35 44.66
CA ASP A 496 -0.24 36.86 43.81
C ASP A 496 0.18 37.05 42.36
N LEU A 497 -0.69 36.66 41.43
CA LEU A 497 -0.51 36.89 40.01
C LEU A 497 -0.79 38.37 39.74
N ARG A 498 0.19 39.11 39.20
CA ARG A 498 -0.03 40.49 38.76
C ARG A 498 -1.00 40.49 37.58
N ASP A 499 -2.19 41.06 37.78
CA ASP A 499 -3.27 41.07 36.80
C ASP A 499 -3.89 42.48 36.65
N PRO A 500 -3.54 43.20 35.56
CA PRO A 500 -4.10 44.51 35.25
C PRO A 500 -5.63 44.54 35.15
N ASP A 501 -6.27 43.44 34.74
CA ASP A 501 -7.74 43.34 34.63
C ASP A 501 -8.41 43.38 36.01
N ASN A 502 -7.68 42.96 37.04
CA ASN A 502 -8.13 42.96 38.42
C ASN A 502 -7.54 44.12 39.25
N GLY A 503 -7.05 45.16 38.57
CA GLY A 503 -6.62 46.41 39.19
C GLY A 503 -5.21 46.38 39.79
N TYR A 504 -4.40 45.36 39.49
CA TYR A 504 -2.96 45.42 39.79
C TYR A 504 -2.28 46.45 38.88
N PRO A 505 -1.34 47.25 39.42
CA PRO A 505 -0.68 48.28 38.63
C PRO A 505 0.36 47.65 37.70
N SER A 506 0.30 47.99 36.41
CA SER A 506 1.30 47.57 35.42
C SER A 506 2.46 48.57 35.29
N PRO A 507 3.64 48.12 34.81
CA PRO A 507 4.80 48.99 34.51
C PRO A 507 4.49 50.26 33.71
N GLY A 508 3.61 50.17 32.71
CA GLY A 508 3.20 51.29 31.87
C GLY A 508 2.41 52.40 32.60
N THR A 509 1.96 52.16 33.84
CA THR A 509 1.12 53.12 34.60
C THR A 509 1.93 54.29 35.20
N TYR A 510 3.25 54.13 35.37
CA TYR A 510 4.10 55.08 36.12
C TYR A 510 4.96 56.00 35.23
N THR A 511 4.92 55.86 33.91
CA THR A 511 5.67 56.69 32.95
C THR A 511 4.73 57.48 32.04
N PRO A 512 4.46 58.77 32.34
CA PRO A 512 3.60 59.60 31.49
C PRO A 512 4.22 59.80 30.09
N GLY A 513 3.60 59.23 29.05
CA GLY A 513 3.84 59.60 27.66
C GLY A 513 4.20 58.51 26.66
N TRP A 514 4.31 57.23 27.07
CA TRP A 514 4.83 56.16 26.20
C TRP A 514 3.99 54.86 26.21
N GLY A 515 2.73 54.90 26.64
CA GLY A 515 1.84 53.74 26.83
C GLY A 515 1.97 52.65 25.76
N CYS A 516 2.50 51.49 26.15
CA CYS A 516 3.43 50.73 25.32
C CYS A 516 4.39 49.89 26.17
N PRO A 517 4.25 48.56 26.31
CA PRO A 517 3.06 47.75 26.27
C PRO A 517 2.31 47.82 27.60
N GLN A 518 1.05 47.42 27.56
CA GLN A 518 0.33 47.06 28.77
C GLN A 518 0.66 45.60 29.05
N ASP A 519 1.08 45.33 30.28
CA ASP A 519 1.15 44.01 30.90
C ASP A 519 -0.12 43.21 30.58
N ALA A 520 0.03 41.94 30.23
CA ALA A 520 -1.08 41.06 29.90
C ALA A 520 -1.97 40.82 31.13
N GLY A 521 -3.27 40.97 30.94
CA GLY A 521 -4.28 40.61 31.94
C GLY A 521 -4.77 39.18 31.80
N GLN A 522 -5.63 38.75 32.72
CA GLN A 522 -6.33 37.47 32.61
C GLN A 522 -7.02 37.31 31.24
N SER A 523 -7.62 38.37 30.71
CA SER A 523 -8.35 38.30 29.44
C SER A 523 -7.44 38.01 28.24
N ASP A 524 -6.21 38.51 28.24
CA ASP A 524 -5.22 38.24 27.20
C ASP A 524 -4.71 36.80 27.27
N VAL A 525 -4.46 36.28 28.49
CA VAL A 525 -4.07 34.88 28.70
C VAL A 525 -5.17 33.93 28.23
N VAL A 526 -6.42 34.22 28.58
CA VAL A 526 -7.58 33.40 28.15
C VAL A 526 -7.72 33.38 26.63
N ALA A 527 -7.55 34.54 25.98
CA ALA A 527 -7.59 34.60 24.51
C ALA A 527 -6.45 33.78 23.90
N ALA A 528 -5.22 33.91 24.40
CA ALA A 528 -4.07 33.16 23.90
C ALA A 528 -4.22 31.64 24.10
N LEU A 529 -4.74 31.20 25.26
CA LEU A 529 -5.04 29.78 25.51
C LEU A 529 -6.15 29.26 24.59
N SER A 530 -7.19 30.06 24.35
CA SER A 530 -8.27 29.70 23.43
C SER A 530 -7.79 29.58 21.99
N ASP A 531 -6.91 30.48 21.54
CA ASP A 531 -6.33 30.41 20.18
C ASP A 531 -5.38 29.21 20.04
N LEU A 532 -4.71 28.82 21.13
CA LEU A 532 -3.83 27.66 21.20
C LEU A 532 -4.59 26.33 21.33
N GLY A 533 -5.85 26.34 21.79
CA GLY A 533 -6.54 25.12 22.25
C GLY A 533 -5.93 24.54 23.53
N GLY A 534 -5.26 25.37 24.33
CA GLY A 534 -4.42 24.95 25.45
C GLY A 534 -5.08 25.05 26.83
N TYR A 535 -4.57 24.26 27.76
CA TYR A 535 -5.01 24.21 29.16
C TYR A 535 -3.95 24.79 30.09
N VAL A 536 -4.40 25.41 31.20
CA VAL A 536 -3.50 25.90 32.25
C VAL A 536 -3.77 25.19 33.58
N ILE A 537 -2.70 24.78 34.26
CA ILE A 537 -2.73 24.16 35.58
C ILE A 537 -1.95 25.04 36.56
N GLY A 538 -2.64 25.60 37.54
CA GLY A 538 -2.03 26.44 38.58
C GLY A 538 -1.63 25.65 39.82
N ILE A 539 -0.37 25.74 40.22
CA ILE A 539 0.15 25.12 41.45
C ILE A 539 0.56 26.22 42.42
N GLN A 540 -0.25 26.46 43.45
CA GLN A 540 0.16 27.31 44.55
C GLN A 540 1.24 26.60 45.37
N ALA A 541 2.47 27.08 45.25
CA ALA A 541 3.55 26.68 46.12
C ALA A 541 3.43 27.39 47.46
N ASN A 542 3.71 26.70 48.57
CA ASN A 542 3.67 27.27 49.92
C ASN A 542 2.31 27.90 50.29
N ASN A 543 2.17 28.39 51.52
CA ASN A 543 0.93 29.00 52.04
C ASN A 543 1.22 30.34 52.75
N TYR A 544 2.17 31.13 52.22
CA TYR A 544 2.62 32.36 52.90
C TYR A 544 1.59 33.49 52.88
N THR A 545 0.78 33.56 51.83
CA THR A 545 -0.34 34.49 51.65
C THR A 545 -1.59 33.73 51.18
N SER A 546 -2.75 34.39 51.13
CA SER A 546 -4.05 33.72 50.94
C SER A 546 -4.78 34.14 49.66
N THR A 547 -4.07 34.35 48.56
CA THR A 547 -4.65 34.88 47.31
C THR A 547 -4.20 34.24 45.99
N PRO A 548 -2.99 33.62 45.82
CA PRO A 548 -2.61 33.06 44.52
C PRO A 548 -3.56 31.97 44.04
N TYR A 549 -3.94 31.05 44.94
CA TYR A 549 -4.88 29.99 44.62
C TYR A 549 -6.22 30.51 44.10
N ASP A 550 -6.77 31.57 44.72
CA ASP A 550 -8.06 32.12 44.28
C ASP A 550 -7.95 32.79 42.90
N GLN A 551 -6.78 33.35 42.56
CA GLN A 551 -6.49 33.88 41.22
C GLN A 551 -6.27 32.77 40.20
N MET A 552 -5.58 31.69 40.57
CA MET A 552 -5.44 30.48 39.74
C MET A 552 -6.80 29.87 39.43
N VAL A 553 -7.69 29.76 40.42
CA VAL A 553 -9.08 29.32 40.25
C VAL A 553 -9.82 30.25 39.30
N GLN A 554 -9.71 31.57 39.45
CA GLN A 554 -10.35 32.52 38.53
C GLN A 554 -9.85 32.36 37.10
N LEU A 555 -8.53 32.19 36.91
CA LEU A 555 -7.94 31.97 35.60
C LEU A 555 -8.45 30.67 34.98
N ALA A 556 -8.40 29.55 35.71
CA ALA A 556 -8.90 28.26 35.24
C ALA A 556 -10.38 28.31 34.85
N ASN A 557 -11.20 29.02 35.64
CA ASN A 557 -12.62 29.25 35.30
C ASN A 557 -12.80 30.06 34.02
N ALA A 558 -11.95 31.06 33.78
CA ALA A 558 -12.04 31.93 32.63
C ALA A 558 -11.49 31.29 31.35
N SER A 559 -10.47 30.44 31.47
CA SER A 559 -9.83 29.72 30.35
C SER A 559 -10.52 28.40 30.00
N GLY A 560 -11.51 27.95 30.77
CA GLY A 560 -12.13 26.64 30.57
C GLY A 560 -11.25 25.46 31.01
N SER A 561 -10.23 25.71 31.83
CA SER A 561 -9.31 24.68 32.30
C SER A 561 -9.90 23.93 33.50
N PHE A 562 -10.80 23.00 33.18
CA PHE A 562 -11.53 22.16 34.13
C PHE A 562 -11.16 20.68 34.02
N ALA A 563 -11.40 19.93 35.09
CA ALA A 563 -11.32 18.47 35.10
C ALA A 563 -12.25 17.90 36.18
N ASP A 564 -12.47 16.57 36.19
CA ASP A 564 -13.23 15.88 37.24
C ASP A 564 -12.31 15.47 38.41
N THR A 565 -11.94 16.43 39.25
CA THR A 565 -10.97 16.19 40.33
C THR A 565 -11.60 15.54 41.56
N ASP A 566 -12.92 15.64 41.72
CA ASP A 566 -13.66 15.04 42.83
C ASP A 566 -14.30 13.67 42.50
N GLY A 567 -14.26 13.27 41.23
CA GLY A 567 -14.69 11.96 40.73
C GLY A 567 -16.21 11.82 40.63
N ASP A 568 -16.94 12.92 40.44
CA ASP A 568 -18.39 12.92 40.30
C ASP A 568 -18.88 12.68 38.86
N GLY A 569 -17.95 12.60 37.90
CA GLY A 569 -18.20 12.38 36.48
C GLY A 569 -18.42 13.66 35.67
N VAL A 570 -18.19 14.84 36.25
CA VAL A 570 -18.33 16.13 35.59
C VAL A 570 -17.02 16.90 35.65
N ALA A 571 -16.53 17.33 34.48
CA ALA A 571 -15.36 18.18 34.38
C ALA A 571 -15.70 19.65 34.69
N ASP A 572 -15.99 19.97 35.95
CA ASP A 572 -16.30 21.33 36.41
C ASP A 572 -15.38 21.86 37.52
N ASP A 573 -14.40 21.06 37.96
CA ASP A 573 -13.41 21.53 38.93
C ASP A 573 -12.29 22.32 38.24
N PRO A 574 -12.00 23.55 38.69
CA PRO A 574 -10.91 24.35 38.15
C PRO A 574 -9.55 23.70 38.45
N LEU A 575 -8.68 23.63 37.44
CA LEU A 575 -7.31 23.09 37.54
C LEU A 575 -6.36 24.01 38.31
N ALA A 576 -6.62 24.14 39.61
CA ALA A 576 -5.80 24.88 40.56
C ALA A 576 -5.58 24.03 41.82
N PHE A 577 -4.32 23.85 42.18
CA PHE A 577 -3.89 22.94 43.25
C PHE A 577 -3.03 23.67 44.27
N ARG A 578 -3.05 23.18 45.52
CA ARG A 578 -2.15 23.67 46.58
C ARG A 578 -1.11 22.61 46.89
N TRP A 579 0.16 23.02 46.94
CA TRP A 579 1.26 22.16 47.33
C TRP A 579 2.04 22.75 48.51
N THR A 580 2.13 21.99 49.61
CA THR A 580 2.93 22.35 50.79
C THR A 580 3.71 21.16 51.37
N GLY A 581 4.13 20.23 50.50
CA GLY A 581 4.68 18.93 50.91
C GLY A 581 6.15 18.72 50.51
N SER A 582 6.55 17.45 50.39
CA SER A 582 7.86 17.04 49.85
C SER A 582 7.89 17.10 48.32
N SER A 583 9.08 17.00 47.72
CA SER A 583 9.23 16.86 46.25
C SER A 583 8.40 15.71 45.69
N SER A 584 8.33 14.57 46.38
CA SER A 584 7.49 13.45 45.96
C SER A 584 5.99 13.79 45.88
N THR A 585 5.49 14.62 46.79
CA THR A 585 4.09 15.09 46.73
C THR A 585 3.87 16.14 45.66
N PHE A 586 4.92 16.89 45.29
CA PHE A 586 4.87 17.82 44.15
C PHE A 586 4.68 17.06 42.84
N ARG A 587 5.47 15.99 42.64
CA ARG A 587 5.30 15.06 41.52
C ARG A 587 3.86 14.57 41.45
N THR A 588 3.33 14.00 42.53
CA THR A 588 1.96 13.48 42.55
C THR A 588 0.92 14.56 42.25
N THR A 589 1.09 15.79 42.74
CA THR A 589 0.17 16.88 42.40
C THR A 589 0.18 17.18 40.90
N ILE A 590 1.35 17.24 40.27
CA ILE A 590 1.46 17.50 38.83
C ILE A 590 0.90 16.33 38.01
N THR A 591 1.33 15.10 38.30
CA THR A 591 0.92 13.94 37.52
C THR A 591 -0.58 13.71 37.62
N SER A 592 -1.16 13.79 38.83
CA SER A 592 -2.61 13.65 38.99
C SER A 592 -3.39 14.80 38.35
N ALA A 593 -2.88 16.04 38.37
CA ALA A 593 -3.55 17.15 37.70
C ALA A 593 -3.63 16.94 36.18
N ILE A 594 -2.55 16.45 35.56
CA ILE A 594 -2.51 16.18 34.11
C ILE A 594 -3.31 14.92 33.78
N GLU A 595 -3.16 13.84 34.54
CA GLU A 595 -3.94 12.60 34.39
C GLU A 595 -5.45 12.88 34.44
N THR A 596 -5.91 13.64 35.43
CA THR A 596 -7.33 13.99 35.55
C THR A 596 -7.78 14.93 34.45
N LEU A 597 -6.95 15.89 34.01
CA LEU A 597 -7.25 16.73 32.85
C LEU A 597 -7.48 15.86 31.61
N VAL A 598 -6.51 15.03 31.23
CA VAL A 598 -6.56 14.19 30.04
C VAL A 598 -7.78 13.27 30.07
N SER A 599 -8.07 12.68 31.23
CA SER A 599 -9.24 11.81 31.41
C SER A 599 -10.58 12.54 31.49
N SER A 600 -10.61 13.87 31.41
CA SER A 600 -11.82 14.69 31.52
C SER A 600 -12.12 15.50 30.26
N ILE A 601 -11.22 15.47 29.26
CA ILE A 601 -11.41 16.18 28.00
C ILE A 601 -12.60 15.56 27.25
N LYS A 602 -13.40 16.42 26.63
CA LYS A 602 -14.49 16.03 25.74
C LYS A 602 -14.29 16.75 24.43
N PHE A 603 -14.58 16.07 23.33
CA PHE A 603 -14.47 16.62 22.00
C PHE A 603 -15.88 16.85 21.46
N ASP A 604 -16.17 18.10 21.09
CA ASP A 604 -17.43 18.45 20.43
C ASP A 604 -17.50 17.78 19.04
N ARG A 605 -16.34 17.62 18.38
CA ARG A 605 -16.17 16.95 17.10
C ARG A 605 -14.91 16.10 17.06
N VAL A 606 -14.98 14.89 16.49
CA VAL A 606 -13.80 14.11 16.09
C VAL A 606 -13.87 13.89 14.58
N SER A 607 -12.87 14.35 13.84
CA SER A 607 -12.76 14.21 12.39
C SER A 607 -11.72 13.17 12.01
N LEU A 608 -11.96 12.50 10.89
CA LEU A 608 -11.06 11.52 10.30
C LEU A 608 -10.51 12.10 9.00
N GLU A 609 -9.20 12.08 8.84
CA GLU A 609 -8.50 12.59 7.67
C GLU A 609 -7.52 11.53 7.18
N VAL A 610 -7.47 11.30 5.87
CA VAL A 610 -6.45 10.42 5.27
C VAL A 610 -5.39 11.28 4.62
N ASP A 611 -4.20 11.24 5.20
CA ASP A 611 -3.00 11.87 4.70
C ASP A 611 -2.26 10.94 3.74
N GLY A 612 -1.59 11.53 2.75
CA GLY A 612 -0.75 10.77 1.80
C GLY A 612 -1.51 10.15 0.61
N ASP A 613 -2.83 10.33 0.51
CA ASP A 613 -3.63 9.82 -0.61
C ASP A 613 -3.46 10.62 -1.91
N THR A 614 -2.26 10.57 -2.47
CA THR A 614 -1.94 11.25 -3.72
C THR A 614 -2.56 10.57 -4.94
N TRP A 615 -3.00 9.32 -4.80
CA TRP A 615 -3.55 8.47 -5.86
C TRP A 615 -5.08 8.46 -5.87
N GLY A 616 -5.72 8.90 -4.78
CA GLY A 616 -7.18 8.97 -4.65
C GLY A 616 -7.81 7.62 -4.37
N PHE A 617 -7.11 6.76 -3.63
CA PHE A 617 -7.63 5.47 -3.19
C PHE A 617 -8.83 5.66 -2.27
N VAL A 618 -8.73 6.53 -1.26
CA VAL A 618 -9.81 6.75 -0.31
C VAL A 618 -10.79 7.76 -0.90
N THR A 619 -11.97 7.26 -1.25
CA THR A 619 -13.03 8.02 -1.89
C THR A 619 -14.12 8.51 -0.93
N GLY A 620 -14.18 7.94 0.27
CA GLY A 620 -15.17 8.26 1.28
C GLY A 620 -14.78 7.75 2.68
N ILE A 621 -15.28 8.44 3.69
CA ILE A 621 -15.22 8.06 5.11
C ILE A 621 -16.64 8.22 5.68
N ASP A 622 -17.23 7.15 6.23
CA ASP A 622 -18.58 7.19 6.84
C ASP A 622 -18.60 6.65 8.28
N PRO A 623 -18.97 7.46 9.28
CA PRO A 623 -19.21 8.90 9.19
C PRO A 623 -17.89 9.69 9.08
N GLU A 624 -17.90 10.79 8.33
CA GLU A 624 -16.75 11.70 8.18
C GLU A 624 -16.33 12.35 9.52
N TYR A 625 -17.26 12.47 10.47
CA TYR A 625 -16.98 12.96 11.81
C TYR A 625 -17.97 12.42 12.85
N PHE A 626 -17.50 12.39 14.09
CA PHE A 626 -18.29 12.09 15.28
C PHE A 626 -18.51 13.37 16.09
N THR A 627 -19.56 13.40 16.91
CA THR A 627 -19.88 14.55 17.77
C THR A 627 -20.12 14.14 19.21
N ASP A 628 -19.88 15.04 20.14
CA ASP A 628 -20.08 14.83 21.58
C ASP A 628 -19.32 13.58 22.11
N ILE A 629 -18.05 13.42 21.68
CA ILE A 629 -17.17 12.33 22.10
C ILE A 629 -16.65 12.61 23.50
N ASP A 630 -16.84 11.65 24.40
CA ASP A 630 -16.51 11.77 25.81
C ASP A 630 -15.49 10.69 26.19
N THR A 631 -14.21 11.04 26.16
CA THR A 631 -13.13 10.12 26.55
C THR A 631 -13.11 9.86 28.07
N SER A 632 -13.94 10.57 28.86
CA SER A 632 -14.04 10.39 30.32
C SER A 632 -14.96 9.26 30.76
N ALA A 633 -15.85 8.76 29.89
CA ALA A 633 -16.91 7.83 30.26
C ALA A 633 -16.45 6.35 30.32
N GLY A 634 -15.69 5.97 31.35
CA GLY A 634 -15.39 4.57 31.69
C GLY A 634 -14.19 3.98 30.92
N ALA A 635 -13.12 3.71 31.66
CA ALA A 635 -11.88 3.09 31.19
C ALA A 635 -11.16 3.78 30.01
N GLY A 636 -11.40 5.08 29.79
CA GLY A 636 -10.58 5.92 28.90
C GLY A 636 -10.76 5.67 27.41
N ALA A 637 -11.79 4.90 27.02
CA ALA A 637 -11.88 4.33 25.69
C ALA A 637 -13.29 4.49 25.13
N GLN A 638 -13.51 5.52 24.31
CA GLN A 638 -14.69 5.53 23.43
C GLN A 638 -14.28 4.86 22.12
N GLU A 639 -14.91 3.72 21.86
CA GLU A 639 -14.76 3.00 20.60
C GLU A 639 -15.57 3.72 19.53
N ILE A 640 -14.93 4.01 18.40
CA ILE A 640 -15.60 4.55 17.22
C ILE A 640 -15.52 3.56 16.06
N GLU A 641 -16.60 3.48 15.29
CA GLU A 641 -16.73 2.63 14.12
C GLU A 641 -16.95 3.50 12.88
N PHE A 642 -16.16 3.29 11.83
CA PHE A 642 -16.26 4.03 10.57
C PHE A 642 -15.90 3.12 9.39
N ILE A 643 -16.38 3.49 8.21
CA ILE A 643 -16.12 2.80 6.96
C ILE A 643 -15.19 3.66 6.11
N LEU A 644 -14.14 3.07 5.55
CA LEU A 644 -13.37 3.68 4.46
C LEU A 644 -13.80 3.08 3.13
N GLU A 645 -14.09 3.94 2.16
CA GLU A 645 -14.42 3.53 0.79
C GLU A 645 -13.18 3.66 -0.10
N PHE A 646 -12.70 2.54 -0.65
CA PHE A 646 -11.53 2.48 -1.51
C PHE A 646 -11.90 2.36 -2.99
N ARG A 647 -11.06 2.95 -3.86
CA ARG A 647 -11.14 2.81 -5.32
C ARG A 647 -9.76 2.78 -5.96
N GLY A 648 -9.41 1.64 -6.55
CA GLY A 648 -8.15 1.47 -7.28
C GLY A 648 -8.20 2.14 -8.66
N VAL A 649 -7.42 3.22 -8.85
CA VAL A 649 -7.16 3.81 -10.17
C VAL A 649 -5.67 4.12 -10.31
N VAL A 650 -4.84 3.09 -10.16
CA VAL A 650 -3.43 3.15 -10.54
C VAL A 650 -3.23 2.54 -11.94
N ALA A 651 -2.04 2.73 -12.50
CA ALA A 651 -1.71 2.12 -13.78
C ALA A 651 -1.19 0.70 -13.52
N ALA A 652 -1.79 -0.27 -14.22
CA ALA A 652 -1.33 -1.66 -14.23
C ALA A 652 0.19 -1.75 -14.46
N THR A 653 0.85 -2.55 -13.64
CA THR A 653 2.23 -3.01 -13.81
C THR A 653 2.24 -4.54 -13.71
N THR A 654 3.31 -5.17 -14.19
CA THR A 654 3.55 -6.62 -13.98
C THR A 654 3.94 -6.94 -12.53
N GLU A 655 4.30 -5.91 -11.76
CA GLU A 655 4.73 -6.02 -10.37
C GLU A 655 3.67 -5.38 -9.46
N ASP A 656 3.58 -5.85 -8.22
CA ASP A 656 2.69 -5.27 -7.24
C ASP A 656 3.11 -3.87 -6.81
N GLN A 657 2.10 -3.10 -6.43
CA GLN A 657 2.29 -1.73 -5.98
C GLN A 657 1.72 -1.54 -4.59
N LEU A 658 2.63 -1.32 -3.63
CA LEU A 658 2.28 -1.00 -2.26
C LEU A 658 2.24 0.52 -2.02
N PHE A 659 1.13 0.99 -1.46
CA PHE A 659 0.92 2.38 -1.11
C PHE A 659 0.67 2.52 0.39
N ARG A 660 1.42 3.41 1.04
CA ARG A 660 1.26 3.73 2.45
C ARG A 660 0.60 5.09 2.61
N LEU A 661 -0.55 5.11 3.27
CA LEU A 661 -1.28 6.30 3.68
C LEU A 661 -1.37 6.33 5.20
N THR A 662 -1.84 7.44 5.75
CA THR A 662 -2.02 7.58 7.21
C THR A 662 -3.41 8.11 7.48
N LEU A 663 -4.20 7.37 8.26
CA LEU A 663 -5.43 7.86 8.86
C LEU A 663 -5.08 8.67 10.11
N THR A 664 -5.37 9.96 10.08
CA THR A 664 -5.20 10.89 11.19
C THR A 664 -6.56 11.17 11.83
N VAL A 665 -6.66 11.00 13.15
CA VAL A 665 -7.91 11.17 13.89
C VAL A 665 -7.75 12.36 14.84
N VAL A 666 -8.54 13.42 14.61
CA VAL A 666 -8.35 14.70 15.28
C VAL A 666 -9.60 15.11 16.06
N GLY A 667 -9.43 15.40 17.36
CA GLY A 667 -10.44 16.00 18.22
C GLY A 667 -10.44 17.52 18.12
N ASP A 668 -11.63 18.10 17.94
CA ASP A 668 -11.91 19.53 17.79
C ASP A 668 -10.95 20.25 16.83
N ASP A 669 -10.53 19.56 15.76
CA ASP A 669 -9.55 20.03 14.76
C ASP A 669 -8.18 20.45 15.33
N THR A 670 -7.88 20.10 16.58
CA THR A 670 -6.73 20.67 17.34
C THR A 670 -5.91 19.64 18.11
N VAL A 671 -6.44 18.46 18.42
CA VAL A 671 -5.74 17.44 19.23
C VAL A 671 -5.72 16.09 18.51
N LEU A 672 -4.54 15.49 18.37
CA LEU A 672 -4.35 14.17 17.80
C LEU A 672 -4.81 13.09 18.79
N LEU A 673 -5.76 12.29 18.34
CA LEU A 673 -6.32 11.18 19.12
C LEU A 673 -5.77 9.83 18.66
N ASP A 674 -5.52 9.67 17.36
CA ASP A 674 -4.89 8.46 16.86
C ASP A 674 -4.28 8.69 15.47
N THR A 675 -3.34 7.81 15.12
CA THR A 675 -2.81 7.67 13.77
C THR A 675 -2.74 6.21 13.42
N LYS A 676 -3.27 5.83 12.26
CA LYS A 676 -3.17 4.46 11.74
C LYS A 676 -2.57 4.46 10.36
N ASP A 677 -1.62 3.55 10.13
CA ASP A 677 -1.12 3.32 8.79
C ASP A 677 -2.21 2.64 7.97
N ILE A 678 -2.39 3.08 6.73
CA ILE A 678 -3.21 2.40 5.73
C ILE A 678 -2.25 1.86 4.68
N ILE A 679 -2.23 0.56 4.51
CA ILE A 679 -1.48 -0.15 3.49
C ILE A 679 -2.48 -0.58 2.42
N VAL A 680 -2.32 -0.04 1.23
CA VAL A 680 -3.09 -0.44 0.05
C VAL A 680 -2.17 -1.24 -0.86
N LEU A 681 -2.49 -2.51 -1.06
CA LEU A 681 -1.88 -3.35 -2.07
C LEU A 681 -2.70 -3.26 -3.35
N VAL A 682 -2.05 -2.95 -4.47
CA VAL A 682 -2.63 -3.13 -5.80
C VAL A 682 -1.85 -4.22 -6.51
N PRO A 683 -2.48 -5.37 -6.78
CA PRO A 683 -1.83 -6.47 -7.48
C PRO A 683 -1.35 -6.05 -8.88
N GLY A 684 -0.27 -6.67 -9.33
CA GLY A 684 0.17 -6.67 -10.71
C GLY A 684 -0.91 -7.23 -11.64
N SER A 685 -0.81 -6.95 -12.94
CA SER A 685 -1.65 -7.59 -13.95
C SER A 685 -0.79 -8.47 -14.85
N SER A 686 -1.16 -9.73 -15.00
CA SER A 686 -0.59 -10.71 -15.93
C SER A 686 -0.91 -10.44 -17.42
N TYR A 687 -1.51 -9.29 -17.78
CA TYR A 687 -2.00 -8.97 -19.14
C TYR A 687 -1.02 -8.25 -20.08
#